data_AF-A0A9E0XQX7-F1
#
_entry.id   AF-A0A9E0XQX7-F1
#
_cell.length_a   1.000
_cell.length_b   1.000
_cell.length_c   1.000
_cell.angle_alpha   90.00
_cell.angle_beta   90.00
_cell.angle_gamma   90.00
#
_symmetry.space_group_name_H-M   'P 1'
#
loop_
_entity.id
_entity.type
_entity.pdbx_description
1 polymer ?
#
loop_
_entity_poly.entity_id
_entity_poly.type
_entity_poly.pdbx_seq_one_letter_code
_entity_poly.pdbx_strand_id
1 'polypeptide(L)'
;MRRLFLLAAGLAMTLTACQKDEGLVSDGATSQTITVTIPQGMQTRATAADFGNGAKVDRCLLQIYRSGTTPAKYGEQQSATVQKGTDGKLTATFNLRLVASQTYDFVFWADCSTGDHYNTDDLTNITVKGNYAGNNDEFDAFTGALLDYQVKGAFSENITLRRPFGQLNVKTLDMAAIPDPTLKPTKVKVAFTAVPTSFNAKKGEIGAATAAVEYTADVLSADGDLTVDYIWAPVEEATLADFSMTFLNGTTEISTNDDFKNIPIRRNYRTNVSGNLLTKQGTFNVTIDPEFYKPDINDYPELRAALANGGSVTLSEDVTIEAPLVVETGKTVEIDLNGKDIINTTSLPDTDPRYGNTTVFEVKGGATLNIKGDGNIKAIGTKPNEDGYRMAVYAYGDAKVNIYGGNFFNDQDYNNRNAQLDLIYADGNAVINIYGGRFESACANARGYWVLNLKDGSNAAINVYGGTFVNFDPSNSMTENPVKNFVAAGSTTVKVSATPAPNGTYEVVPAGGQTSVPVEVTNAEGLTGALSNPVIAKIAVASDIDLTSAPVEDLTFTEHKTIDIKEGATLQLSGGSNLVAENGLTLTGKGTIDNSAAASTAVAAASDVHEHKSLIHVTGGDLLIDGVTLINDPEHHWHGNSYNSAAIAYWNDANITIRNARIISGEFTVCGMGRDVASGEITLTDSYFESTSSNKDNGQHWAYAMRLYGSKVRIDNCEVKGIQGGVSIESCQDAVISGGKYYTVNTPGAKDAFYPVYITNGAKVTITGGEFSAANDWSGGMAEGTSAVVSGDNDAGRPSGSVILKGGKFSGKAYNHVTKAIYEPAEGYKWQAIASGSDLKWEVVAE
;
A
#
# COMPACT_ATOMS: atom_id res chain seq x y z
N MET A 1 -20.23 29.95 -56.97
CA MET A 1 -19.03 30.29 -57.77
C MET A 1 -18.04 29.14 -57.72
N ARG A 2 -17.30 28.87 -58.82
CA ARG A 2 -15.86 28.47 -58.91
C ARG A 2 -15.22 27.88 -57.63
N ARG A 3 -14.46 26.77 -57.58
CA ARG A 3 -13.70 25.87 -58.51
C ARG A 3 -13.33 24.56 -57.70
N LEU A 4 -12.82 23.42 -58.20
CA LEU A 4 -12.73 22.74 -59.53
C LEU A 4 -11.92 21.40 -59.42
N PHE A 5 -12.43 20.26 -59.93
CA PHE A 5 -11.70 18.99 -60.27
C PHE A 5 -11.02 18.18 -59.12
N LEU A 6 -10.71 16.86 -59.18
CA LEU A 6 -10.98 15.66 -60.03
C LEU A 6 -10.78 14.41 -59.09
N LEU A 7 -11.00 13.12 -59.40
CA LEU A 7 -11.35 12.34 -60.62
C LEU A 7 -12.33 11.19 -60.22
N ALA A 8 -12.32 10.03 -60.91
CA ALA A 8 -13.08 8.82 -60.57
C ALA A 8 -12.39 7.55 -61.15
N ALA A 9 -12.73 6.35 -60.65
CA ALA A 9 -12.50 5.07 -61.33
C ALA A 9 -13.64 4.09 -60.98
N GLY A 10 -14.21 3.43 -62.00
CA GLY A 10 -15.44 2.64 -61.88
C GLY A 10 -15.22 1.12 -61.97
N LEU A 11 -16.18 0.37 -61.44
CA LEU A 11 -16.23 -1.09 -61.36
C LEU A 11 -17.12 -1.68 -62.48
N ALA A 12 -16.75 -2.83 -63.05
CA ALA A 12 -17.61 -3.64 -63.92
C ALA A 12 -17.35 -5.15 -63.74
N MET A 13 -18.32 -5.99 -64.10
CA MET A 13 -18.56 -7.30 -63.49
C MET A 13 -18.26 -8.55 -64.36
N THR A 14 -18.16 -9.69 -63.65
CA THR A 14 -18.45 -11.09 -64.06
C THR A 14 -17.57 -11.81 -65.10
N LEU A 15 -17.10 -13.01 -64.72
CA LEU A 15 -17.65 -14.31 -65.17
C LEU A 15 -17.02 -15.48 -64.37
N THR A 16 -17.74 -16.60 -64.25
CA THR A 16 -17.27 -17.87 -63.62
C THR A 16 -17.35 -19.04 -64.60
N ALA A 17 -16.35 -19.92 -64.60
CA ALA A 17 -16.39 -21.23 -65.27
C ALA A 17 -15.34 -22.20 -64.67
N CYS A 18 -15.64 -23.50 -64.64
CA CYS A 18 -14.83 -24.53 -63.98
C CYS A 18 -14.05 -25.42 -64.99
N GLN A 19 -12.89 -25.95 -64.54
CA GLN A 19 -12.25 -27.26 -64.87
C GLN A 19 -10.71 -27.13 -64.74
N LYS A 20 -9.88 -28.17 -64.55
CA LYS A 20 -9.98 -29.44 -63.78
C LYS A 20 -8.57 -30.08 -63.77
N ASP A 21 -8.15 -30.61 -62.61
CA ASP A 21 -7.05 -31.57 -62.37
C ASP A 21 -5.57 -31.24 -62.73
N GLU A 22 -4.75 -31.53 -61.71
CA GLU A 22 -3.33 -31.95 -61.68
C GLU A 22 -2.23 -31.13 -62.38
N GLY A 23 -1.60 -30.28 -61.56
CA GLY A 23 -0.16 -30.02 -61.61
C GLY A 23 0.41 -30.09 -60.19
N LEU A 24 1.46 -30.88 -59.97
CA LEU A 24 2.17 -30.99 -58.69
C LEU A 24 2.70 -29.61 -58.27
N VAL A 25 2.13 -29.03 -57.21
CA VAL A 25 2.73 -27.90 -56.50
C VAL A 25 3.18 -28.38 -55.13
N SER A 26 4.48 -28.58 -54.99
CA SER A 26 5.14 -28.59 -53.68
C SER A 26 5.11 -27.16 -53.14
N ASP A 27 4.13 -26.84 -52.30
CA ASP A 27 4.09 -25.55 -51.60
C ASP A 27 4.34 -25.73 -50.11
N GLY A 28 5.09 -24.80 -49.53
CA GLY A 28 5.57 -24.84 -48.15
C GLY A 28 4.45 -24.59 -47.16
N ALA A 29 3.67 -25.63 -46.85
CA ALA A 29 2.59 -25.52 -45.87
C ALA A 29 3.13 -25.04 -44.52
N THR A 30 2.66 -23.89 -44.06
CA THR A 30 2.85 -23.38 -42.69
C THR A 30 2.20 -24.36 -41.71
N SER A 31 2.98 -25.32 -41.23
CA SER A 31 2.57 -26.32 -40.26
C SER A 31 2.25 -25.67 -38.92
N GLN A 32 1.06 -25.92 -38.39
CA GLN A 32 0.73 -25.58 -37.01
C GLN A 32 1.38 -26.63 -36.11
N THR A 33 2.27 -26.23 -35.21
CA THR A 33 3.05 -27.16 -34.39
C THR A 33 2.81 -26.97 -32.90
N ILE A 34 2.75 -28.07 -32.15
CA ILE A 34 2.93 -28.05 -30.70
C ILE A 34 4.09 -28.96 -30.36
N THR A 35 5.10 -28.42 -29.71
CA THR A 35 6.16 -29.20 -29.07
C THR A 35 5.84 -29.30 -27.58
N VAL A 36 5.90 -30.50 -27.01
CA VAL A 36 5.89 -30.69 -25.56
C VAL A 36 7.30 -30.92 -25.07
N THR A 37 7.61 -30.36 -23.90
CA THR A 37 8.88 -30.57 -23.19
C THR A 37 8.61 -31.35 -21.90
N ILE A 38 9.35 -32.42 -21.68
CA ILE A 38 9.26 -33.27 -20.50
C ILE A 38 10.49 -33.00 -19.60
N PRO A 39 10.32 -32.44 -18.39
CA PRO A 39 11.42 -32.17 -17.48
C PRO A 39 12.23 -33.43 -17.13
N GLN A 40 13.53 -33.26 -16.98
CA GLN A 40 14.46 -34.30 -16.52
C GLN A 40 15.03 -33.86 -15.16
N GLY A 41 15.12 -34.77 -14.20
CA GLY A 41 15.75 -34.47 -12.91
C GLY A 41 17.28 -34.41 -13.04
N MET A 42 17.91 -33.33 -12.60
CA MET A 42 19.38 -33.24 -12.54
C MET A 42 19.94 -34.02 -11.34
N GLN A 43 20.95 -34.85 -11.60
CA GLN A 43 21.51 -35.78 -10.61
C GLN A 43 22.55 -35.16 -9.67
N THR A 44 22.57 -35.65 -8.42
CA THR A 44 23.77 -35.66 -7.56
C THR A 44 23.93 -37.04 -6.91
N ARG A 45 24.84 -37.85 -7.48
CA ARG A 45 25.19 -39.27 -7.15
C ARG A 45 24.23 -40.34 -7.70
N ALA A 46 24.84 -41.43 -8.15
CA ALA A 46 24.19 -42.65 -8.59
C ALA A 46 24.33 -43.75 -7.54
N THR A 47 23.20 -44.31 -7.11
CA THR A 47 23.08 -45.60 -6.40
C THR A 47 21.87 -46.34 -6.97
N ALA A 48 21.79 -47.65 -6.77
CA ALA A 48 20.98 -48.56 -7.58
C ALA A 48 19.46 -48.47 -7.37
N ALA A 49 18.83 -47.42 -7.90
CA ALA A 49 17.71 -47.51 -8.85
C ALA A 49 17.24 -46.09 -9.23
N ASP A 50 17.38 -45.71 -10.51
CA ASP A 50 17.19 -44.33 -10.99
C ASP A 50 15.70 -43.89 -11.13
N PHE A 51 14.85 -44.20 -10.15
CA PHE A 51 13.41 -43.90 -10.22
C PHE A 51 13.12 -42.39 -10.33
N GLY A 52 12.17 -42.04 -11.20
CA GLY A 52 11.65 -40.67 -11.31
C GLY A 52 12.47 -39.74 -12.17
N ASN A 53 13.42 -40.26 -12.94
CA ASN A 53 14.20 -39.47 -13.90
C ASN A 53 13.44 -39.21 -15.22
N GLY A 54 12.31 -39.88 -15.47
CA GLY A 54 11.52 -39.78 -16.70
C GLY A 54 12.11 -40.52 -17.91
N ALA A 55 13.21 -41.28 -17.74
CA ALA A 55 13.92 -41.94 -18.84
C ALA A 55 13.17 -43.14 -19.44
N LYS A 56 12.11 -43.62 -18.77
CA LYS A 56 11.20 -44.67 -19.28
C LYS A 56 10.07 -44.12 -20.17
N VAL A 57 9.86 -42.81 -20.18
CA VAL A 57 8.78 -42.17 -20.94
C VAL A 57 9.18 -42.05 -22.41
N ASP A 58 8.53 -42.84 -23.27
CA ASP A 58 8.82 -42.97 -24.71
C ASP A 58 7.62 -42.60 -25.61
N ARG A 59 6.42 -42.44 -25.03
CA ARG A 59 5.17 -42.11 -25.71
C ARG A 59 4.61 -40.80 -25.18
N CYS A 60 4.09 -39.96 -26.08
CA CYS A 60 3.23 -38.84 -25.74
C CYS A 60 1.97 -38.86 -26.61
N LEU A 61 0.82 -38.65 -25.97
CA LEU A 61 -0.52 -38.63 -26.54
C LEU A 61 -1.08 -37.22 -26.47
N LEU A 62 -1.84 -36.82 -27.50
CA LEU A 62 -2.59 -35.57 -27.56
C LEU A 62 -4.06 -35.88 -27.91
N GLN A 63 -4.98 -35.47 -27.04
CA GLN A 63 -6.41 -35.35 -27.40
C GLN A 63 -6.79 -33.87 -27.48
N ILE A 64 -7.41 -33.49 -28.59
CA ILE A 64 -7.96 -32.15 -28.81
C ILE A 64 -9.45 -32.17 -28.46
N TYR A 65 -9.97 -31.11 -27.85
CA TYR A 65 -11.40 -30.87 -27.59
C TYR A 65 -11.83 -29.50 -28.11
N ARG A 66 -13.13 -29.30 -28.30
CA ARG A 66 -13.71 -27.95 -28.47
C ARG A 66 -14.25 -27.41 -27.15
N SER A 67 -14.02 -26.13 -26.88
CA SER A 67 -14.59 -25.43 -25.73
C SER A 67 -16.10 -25.19 -25.91
N GLY A 68 -16.88 -25.42 -24.85
CA GLY A 68 -18.35 -25.47 -24.85
C GLY A 68 -18.90 -26.42 -23.78
N THR A 69 -20.18 -26.29 -23.43
CA THR A 69 -20.81 -26.92 -22.24
C THR A 69 -20.87 -28.46 -22.24
N THR A 70 -20.38 -29.13 -23.27
CA THR A 70 -19.94 -30.53 -23.20
C THR A 70 -18.75 -30.70 -24.16
N PRO A 71 -17.51 -30.87 -23.67
CA PRO A 71 -16.34 -30.94 -24.53
C PRO A 71 -16.34 -32.19 -25.42
N ALA A 72 -16.70 -32.04 -26.69
CA ALA A 72 -16.58 -33.11 -27.66
C ALA A 72 -15.11 -33.25 -28.11
N LYS A 73 -14.63 -34.49 -28.22
CA LYS A 73 -13.33 -34.80 -28.84
C LYS A 73 -13.30 -34.24 -30.27
N TYR A 74 -12.28 -33.45 -30.58
CA TYR A 74 -12.05 -32.90 -31.91
C TYR A 74 -11.05 -33.75 -32.68
N GLY A 75 -11.57 -34.76 -33.39
CA GLY A 75 -10.78 -35.75 -34.10
C GLY A 75 -10.22 -36.85 -33.20
N GLU A 76 -9.50 -37.78 -33.83
CA GLU A 76 -8.85 -38.90 -33.17
C GLU A 76 -7.66 -38.45 -32.31
N GLN A 77 -7.37 -39.22 -31.26
CA GLN A 77 -6.21 -39.01 -30.40
C GLN A 77 -4.92 -39.23 -31.18
N GLN A 78 -3.99 -38.29 -31.08
CA GLN A 78 -2.69 -38.37 -31.73
C GLN A 78 -1.66 -38.98 -30.79
N SER A 79 -0.66 -39.65 -31.35
CA SER A 79 0.50 -40.18 -30.61
C SER A 79 1.80 -39.74 -31.30
N ALA A 80 2.78 -39.36 -30.50
CA ALA A 80 4.13 -39.01 -30.92
C ALA A 80 5.15 -39.75 -30.03
N THR A 81 6.27 -40.16 -30.62
CA THR A 81 7.40 -40.73 -29.86
C THR A 81 8.13 -39.61 -29.14
N VAL A 82 8.46 -39.83 -27.87
CA VAL A 82 9.32 -38.93 -27.09
C VAL A 82 10.77 -39.13 -27.53
N GLN A 83 11.44 -38.04 -27.89
CA GLN A 83 12.81 -38.02 -28.38
C GLN A 83 13.69 -37.18 -27.47
N LYS A 84 14.94 -37.61 -27.28
CA LYS A 84 15.96 -36.83 -26.56
C LYS A 84 16.65 -35.87 -27.52
N GLY A 85 16.47 -34.58 -27.30
CA GLY A 85 17.12 -33.50 -28.06
C GLY A 85 18.63 -33.46 -27.83
N THR A 86 19.33 -32.71 -28.67
CA THR A 86 20.78 -32.46 -28.53
C THR A 86 21.14 -31.66 -27.27
N ASP A 87 20.17 -30.97 -26.69
CA ASP A 87 20.25 -30.29 -25.39
C ASP A 87 19.96 -31.22 -24.19
N GLY A 88 19.72 -32.50 -24.45
CA GLY A 88 19.43 -33.51 -23.44
C GLY A 88 17.98 -33.55 -22.94
N LYS A 89 17.09 -32.67 -23.41
CA LYS A 89 15.68 -32.64 -23.00
C LYS A 89 14.87 -33.71 -23.72
N LEU A 90 13.85 -34.25 -23.05
CA LEU A 90 12.86 -35.11 -23.68
C LEU A 90 11.75 -34.24 -24.29
N THR A 91 11.42 -34.47 -25.56
CA THR A 91 10.41 -33.70 -26.30
C THR A 91 9.56 -34.59 -27.21
N ALA A 92 8.35 -34.16 -27.53
CA ALA A 92 7.56 -34.75 -28.60
C ALA A 92 6.85 -33.63 -29.39
N THR A 93 6.64 -33.83 -30.69
CA THR A 93 6.08 -32.78 -31.57
C THR A 93 4.84 -33.29 -32.31
N PHE A 94 3.76 -32.52 -32.23
CA PHE A 94 2.51 -32.76 -32.94
C PHE A 94 2.34 -31.75 -34.07
N ASN A 95 1.95 -32.23 -35.25
CA ASN A 95 1.67 -31.43 -36.43
C ASN A 95 0.16 -31.36 -36.67
N LEU A 96 -0.42 -30.18 -36.55
CA LEU A 96 -1.86 -29.96 -36.49
C LEU A 96 -2.41 -29.25 -37.73
N ARG A 97 -3.72 -29.41 -37.95
CA ARG A 97 -4.51 -28.69 -38.96
C ARG A 97 -5.87 -28.35 -38.37
N LEU A 98 -5.99 -27.16 -37.80
CA LEU A 98 -7.18 -26.67 -37.11
C LEU A 98 -7.90 -25.61 -37.93
N VAL A 99 -9.21 -25.46 -37.66
CA VAL A 99 -10.03 -24.42 -38.30
C VAL A 99 -9.73 -23.08 -37.63
N ALA A 100 -9.43 -22.06 -38.45
CA ALA A 100 -9.15 -20.72 -37.95
C ALA A 100 -10.38 -20.08 -37.27
N SER A 101 -10.11 -19.14 -36.36
CA SER A 101 -11.09 -18.43 -35.53
C SER A 101 -11.97 -19.36 -34.67
N GLN A 102 -11.46 -20.53 -34.30
CA GLN A 102 -12.09 -21.46 -33.35
C GLN A 102 -11.22 -21.62 -32.10
N THR A 103 -11.86 -22.03 -31.01
CA THR A 103 -11.23 -22.24 -29.70
C THR A 103 -11.13 -23.73 -29.39
N TYR A 104 -9.94 -24.17 -28.96
CA TYR A 104 -9.62 -25.57 -28.73
C TYR A 104 -8.91 -25.76 -27.38
N ASP A 105 -9.09 -26.94 -26.80
CA ASP A 105 -8.29 -27.42 -25.67
C ASP A 105 -7.37 -28.54 -26.16
N PHE A 106 -6.08 -28.44 -25.86
CA PHE A 106 -5.09 -29.47 -26.10
C PHE A 106 -4.73 -30.14 -24.78
N VAL A 107 -4.89 -31.46 -24.69
CA VAL A 107 -4.64 -32.23 -23.47
C VAL A 107 -3.62 -33.32 -23.77
N PHE A 108 -2.55 -33.34 -23.00
CA PHE A 108 -1.37 -34.17 -23.22
C PHE A 108 -1.18 -35.19 -22.10
N TRP A 109 -0.75 -36.38 -22.48
CA TRP A 109 -0.32 -37.43 -21.56
C TRP A 109 0.92 -38.12 -22.11
N ALA A 110 2.00 -38.21 -21.33
CA ALA A 110 3.21 -38.91 -21.72
C ALA A 110 3.58 -39.98 -20.68
N ASP A 111 3.89 -41.19 -21.13
CA ASP A 111 4.14 -42.36 -20.29
C ASP A 111 5.08 -43.37 -20.96
N CYS A 112 5.37 -44.47 -20.25
CA CYS A 112 6.02 -45.62 -20.85
C CYS A 112 5.02 -46.42 -21.69
N SER A 113 5.33 -46.66 -22.96
CA SER A 113 4.53 -47.50 -23.87
C SER A 113 4.67 -49.00 -23.56
N THR A 114 5.74 -49.39 -22.87
CA THR A 114 5.99 -50.77 -22.43
C THR A 114 5.15 -51.07 -21.18
N GLY A 115 4.57 -52.27 -21.13
CA GLY A 115 3.74 -52.73 -20.01
C GLY A 115 2.27 -52.28 -20.04
N ASP A 116 1.95 -51.19 -20.76
CA ASP A 116 0.58 -50.64 -20.91
C ASP A 116 -0.10 -50.35 -19.55
N HIS A 117 0.61 -49.63 -18.67
CA HIS A 117 0.21 -49.40 -17.26
C HIS A 117 -1.01 -48.48 -17.06
N TYR A 118 -1.41 -47.74 -18.09
CA TYR A 118 -2.49 -46.74 -18.00
C TYR A 118 -3.58 -46.91 -19.08
N ASN A 119 -4.83 -46.74 -18.67
CA ASN A 119 -5.95 -46.55 -19.59
C ASN A 119 -6.03 -45.07 -19.97
N THR A 120 -5.70 -44.79 -21.23
CA THR A 120 -5.56 -43.44 -21.79
C THR A 120 -6.52 -43.16 -22.95
N ASP A 121 -7.53 -44.03 -23.13
CA ASP A 121 -8.61 -43.89 -24.12
C ASP A 121 -9.42 -42.59 -23.91
N ASP A 122 -9.48 -42.10 -22.68
CA ASP A 122 -10.05 -40.81 -22.31
C ASP A 122 -9.09 -40.05 -21.36
N LEU A 123 -8.42 -39.02 -21.89
CA LEU A 123 -7.50 -38.19 -21.10
C LEU A 123 -8.22 -37.34 -20.03
N THR A 124 -9.55 -37.31 -19.99
CA THR A 124 -10.32 -36.72 -18.88
C THR A 124 -10.60 -37.71 -17.74
N ASN A 125 -10.31 -39.00 -17.91
CA ASN A 125 -10.43 -40.02 -16.88
C ASN A 125 -9.42 -41.17 -17.09
N ILE A 126 -8.15 -40.86 -16.83
CA ILE A 126 -7.02 -41.80 -16.95
C ILE A 126 -7.00 -42.69 -15.71
N THR A 127 -6.90 -44.01 -15.87
CA THR A 127 -6.84 -44.98 -14.75
C THR A 127 -5.61 -45.88 -14.87
N VAL A 128 -5.17 -46.47 -13.76
CA VAL A 128 -4.20 -47.58 -13.80
C VAL A 128 -4.86 -48.81 -14.44
N LYS A 129 -4.10 -49.58 -15.23
CA LYS A 129 -4.47 -50.89 -15.77
C LYS A 129 -3.86 -52.01 -14.92
N GLY A 130 -4.60 -53.10 -14.74
CA GLY A 130 -4.14 -54.27 -13.98
C GLY A 130 -3.95 -53.98 -12.49
N ASN A 131 -3.00 -54.68 -11.88
CA ASN A 131 -2.64 -54.47 -10.47
C ASN A 131 -1.50 -53.44 -10.40
N TYR A 132 -1.65 -52.45 -9.52
CA TYR A 132 -0.57 -51.52 -9.17
C TYR A 132 0.63 -52.27 -8.57
N ALA A 133 1.85 -51.84 -8.92
CA ALA A 133 3.08 -52.39 -8.39
C ALA A 133 4.06 -51.25 -8.05
N GLY A 134 4.45 -51.13 -6.78
CA GLY A 134 5.56 -50.27 -6.39
C GLY A 134 6.91 -50.83 -6.90
N ASN A 135 7.95 -50.01 -6.80
CA ASN A 135 9.29 -50.28 -7.33
C ASN A 135 9.32 -50.50 -8.86
N ASN A 136 8.39 -49.88 -9.60
CA ASN A 136 8.36 -49.90 -11.07
C ASN A 136 8.32 -48.48 -11.66
N ASP A 137 9.39 -48.10 -12.38
CA ASP A 137 9.57 -46.77 -12.98
C ASP A 137 8.76 -46.58 -14.28
N GLU A 138 8.21 -47.65 -14.83
CA GLU A 138 7.32 -47.59 -16.00
C GLU A 138 5.96 -46.94 -15.68
N PHE A 139 5.65 -46.75 -14.38
CA PHE A 139 4.53 -45.91 -13.94
C PHE A 139 4.84 -44.40 -13.96
N ASP A 140 6.08 -43.97 -14.20
CA ASP A 140 6.40 -42.53 -14.36
C ASP A 140 5.71 -41.98 -15.61
N ALA A 141 5.02 -40.84 -15.46
CA ALA A 141 4.16 -40.25 -16.47
C ALA A 141 4.01 -38.73 -16.24
N PHE A 142 3.66 -38.01 -17.30
CA PHE A 142 3.55 -36.55 -17.31
C PHE A 142 2.26 -36.11 -18.02
N THR A 143 1.72 -34.99 -17.57
CA THR A 143 0.46 -34.40 -18.05
C THR A 143 0.63 -32.91 -18.30
N GLY A 144 -0.19 -32.36 -19.17
CA GLY A 144 -0.28 -30.91 -19.39
C GLY A 144 -1.47 -30.57 -20.25
N ALA A 145 -1.91 -29.32 -20.19
CA ALA A 145 -2.99 -28.83 -21.04
C ALA A 145 -2.75 -27.37 -21.46
N LEU A 146 -3.20 -27.04 -22.66
CA LEU A 146 -3.33 -25.68 -23.17
C LEU A 146 -4.80 -25.48 -23.50
N LEU A 147 -5.50 -24.74 -22.64
CA LEU A 147 -6.95 -24.59 -22.65
C LEU A 147 -7.38 -23.28 -23.32
N ASP A 148 -8.62 -23.26 -23.85
CA ASP A 148 -9.27 -22.10 -24.47
C ASP A 148 -8.40 -21.39 -25.54
N TYR A 149 -7.56 -22.15 -26.25
CA TYR A 149 -6.64 -21.63 -27.25
C TYR A 149 -7.36 -21.25 -28.55
N GLN A 150 -7.35 -19.96 -28.88
CA GLN A 150 -7.98 -19.44 -30.08
C GLN A 150 -7.02 -19.42 -31.28
N VAL A 151 -7.29 -20.27 -32.29
CA VAL A 151 -6.46 -20.37 -33.51
C VAL A 151 -6.69 -19.16 -34.41
N LYS A 152 -5.89 -18.10 -34.24
CA LYS A 152 -5.98 -16.86 -35.04
C LYS A 152 -5.18 -16.89 -36.36
N GLY A 153 -4.26 -17.84 -36.51
CA GLY A 153 -3.37 -17.98 -37.65
C GLY A 153 -2.51 -19.26 -37.56
N ALA A 154 -1.37 -19.28 -38.24
CA ALA A 154 -0.35 -20.31 -37.99
C ALA A 154 0.26 -20.10 -36.59
N PHE A 155 0.61 -21.18 -35.90
CA PHE A 155 1.14 -21.16 -34.54
C PHE A 155 2.23 -22.21 -34.31
N SER A 156 3.09 -21.95 -33.32
CA SER A 156 4.10 -22.89 -32.84
C SER A 156 4.24 -22.73 -31.33
N GLU A 157 3.58 -23.59 -30.56
CA GLU A 157 3.54 -23.51 -29.10
C GLU A 157 4.52 -24.51 -28.46
N ASN A 158 5.06 -24.17 -27.27
CA ASN A 158 5.83 -25.09 -26.43
C ASN A 158 5.16 -25.26 -25.06
N ILE A 159 4.92 -26.51 -24.65
CA ILE A 159 4.21 -26.82 -23.41
C ILE A 159 5.07 -27.74 -22.54
N THR A 160 5.39 -27.29 -21.33
CA THR A 160 6.10 -28.12 -20.34
C THR A 160 5.11 -29.01 -19.60
N LEU A 161 5.29 -30.34 -19.68
CA LEU A 161 4.48 -31.30 -18.95
C LEU A 161 4.98 -31.44 -17.50
N ARG A 162 4.09 -31.72 -16.55
CA ARG A 162 4.41 -31.97 -15.13
C ARG A 162 3.80 -33.30 -14.68
N ARG A 163 4.28 -33.88 -13.59
CA ARG A 163 3.76 -35.18 -13.11
C ARG A 163 2.35 -35.06 -12.53
N PRO A 164 1.49 -36.08 -12.70
CA PRO A 164 0.13 -36.12 -12.15
C PRO A 164 0.07 -36.68 -10.71
N PHE A 165 1.19 -37.16 -10.19
CA PHE A 165 1.35 -37.83 -8.90
C PHE A 165 2.43 -37.15 -8.04
N GLY A 166 2.46 -37.48 -6.75
CA GLY A 166 3.66 -37.39 -5.92
C GLY A 166 4.35 -38.75 -5.86
N GLN A 167 5.68 -38.78 -5.71
CA GLN A 167 6.39 -40.03 -5.42
C GLN A 167 6.55 -40.17 -3.91
N LEU A 168 6.25 -41.35 -3.39
CA LEU A 168 6.52 -41.72 -2.00
C LEU A 168 7.75 -42.64 -1.96
N ASN A 169 8.74 -42.28 -1.16
CA ASN A 169 9.99 -43.00 -1.01
C ASN A 169 10.12 -43.40 0.45
N VAL A 170 10.20 -44.70 0.74
CA VAL A 170 10.27 -45.21 2.12
C VAL A 170 11.65 -45.82 2.38
N LYS A 171 12.34 -45.32 3.41
CA LYS A 171 13.69 -45.77 3.81
C LYS A 171 13.75 -46.08 5.30
N THR A 172 14.34 -47.21 5.68
CA THR A 172 14.67 -47.47 7.09
C THR A 172 16.13 -47.17 7.39
N LEU A 173 16.40 -46.63 8.58
CA LEU A 173 17.72 -46.21 9.05
C LEU A 173 18.37 -47.24 10.00
N ASP A 174 17.58 -48.20 10.49
CA ASP A 174 17.99 -49.24 11.44
C ASP A 174 18.40 -50.58 10.79
N MET A 175 18.45 -50.66 9.45
CA MET A 175 18.87 -51.86 8.70
C MET A 175 20.26 -52.38 9.14
N ALA A 176 21.17 -51.48 9.50
CA ALA A 176 22.50 -51.82 10.01
C ALA A 176 22.49 -52.24 11.49
N ALA A 177 21.48 -51.85 12.28
CA ALA A 177 21.35 -52.16 13.70
C ALA A 177 20.83 -53.58 13.97
N ILE A 178 20.27 -54.26 12.96
CA ILE A 178 19.81 -55.65 13.05
C ILE A 178 21.01 -56.61 12.95
N PRO A 179 21.35 -57.36 14.01
CA PRO A 179 22.52 -58.24 14.00
C PRO A 179 22.25 -59.62 13.37
N ASP A 180 21.00 -60.08 13.38
CA ASP A 180 20.58 -61.37 12.82
C ASP A 180 20.17 -61.21 11.34
N PRO A 181 20.89 -61.82 10.38
CA PRO A 181 20.54 -61.74 8.97
C PRO A 181 19.16 -62.32 8.62
N THR A 182 18.60 -63.21 9.45
CA THR A 182 17.26 -63.77 9.22
C THR A 182 16.15 -62.75 9.48
N LEU A 183 16.42 -61.72 10.30
CA LEU A 183 15.49 -60.62 10.62
C LEU A 183 15.68 -59.39 9.72
N LYS A 184 16.54 -59.45 8.69
CA LYS A 184 16.64 -58.39 7.68
C LYS A 184 15.65 -58.64 6.54
N PRO A 185 14.77 -57.69 6.20
CA PRO A 185 13.84 -57.88 5.09
C PRO A 185 14.57 -57.91 3.75
N THR A 186 14.19 -58.87 2.92
CA THR A 186 14.53 -58.95 1.50
C THR A 186 13.35 -58.55 0.62
N LYS A 187 12.13 -58.61 1.15
CA LYS A 187 10.90 -58.10 0.54
C LYS A 187 10.11 -57.24 1.53
N VAL A 188 9.23 -56.42 0.97
CA VAL A 188 8.23 -55.64 1.70
C VAL A 188 6.87 -55.77 1.02
N LYS A 189 5.83 -55.84 1.84
CA LYS A 189 4.44 -55.83 1.39
C LYS A 189 3.79 -54.55 1.89
N VAL A 190 3.28 -53.73 0.98
CA VAL A 190 2.68 -52.43 1.28
C VAL A 190 1.18 -52.50 1.02
N ALA A 191 0.38 -51.99 1.95
CA ALA A 191 -1.07 -51.96 1.85
C ALA A 191 -1.59 -50.54 2.17
N PHE A 192 -1.96 -49.79 1.13
CA PHE A 192 -2.64 -48.50 1.24
C PHE A 192 -4.13 -48.71 1.48
N THR A 193 -4.69 -48.02 2.48
CA THR A 193 -6.13 -48.10 2.80
C THR A 193 -7.02 -47.49 1.71
N ALA A 194 -6.57 -46.42 1.05
CA ALA A 194 -7.27 -45.79 -0.06
C ALA A 194 -6.34 -44.89 -0.89
N VAL A 195 -6.18 -45.16 -2.19
CA VAL A 195 -5.52 -44.24 -3.16
C VAL A 195 -6.50 -43.83 -4.26
N PRO A 196 -6.36 -42.64 -4.89
CA PRO A 196 -7.23 -42.24 -6.00
C PRO A 196 -7.15 -43.23 -7.16
N THR A 197 -8.26 -43.46 -7.84
CA THR A 197 -8.36 -44.46 -8.92
C THR A 197 -8.24 -43.87 -10.33
N SER A 198 -8.39 -42.55 -10.47
CA SER A 198 -8.27 -41.87 -11.76
C SER A 198 -7.70 -40.45 -11.67
N PHE A 199 -7.30 -39.92 -12.82
CA PHE A 199 -6.79 -38.57 -13.00
C PHE A 199 -7.36 -37.92 -14.27
N ASN A 200 -7.71 -36.64 -14.19
CA ASN A 200 -8.23 -35.85 -15.30
C ASN A 200 -7.13 -34.91 -15.81
N ALA A 201 -6.49 -35.25 -16.93
CA ALA A 201 -5.39 -34.47 -17.51
C ALA A 201 -5.84 -33.11 -18.05
N LYS A 202 -7.11 -32.97 -18.45
CA LYS A 202 -7.66 -31.69 -18.93
C LYS A 202 -7.76 -30.65 -17.83
N LYS A 203 -8.24 -31.05 -16.65
CA LYS A 203 -8.36 -30.18 -15.48
C LYS A 203 -7.12 -30.14 -14.61
N GLY A 204 -6.28 -31.18 -14.68
CA GLY A 204 -5.23 -31.42 -13.71
C GLY A 204 -5.78 -31.77 -12.32
N GLU A 205 -6.84 -32.58 -12.24
CA GLU A 205 -7.53 -32.97 -10.99
C GLU A 205 -7.47 -34.49 -10.78
N ILE A 206 -7.35 -34.92 -9.51
CA ILE A 206 -7.56 -36.33 -9.14
C ILE A 206 -9.06 -36.68 -9.14
N GLY A 207 -9.40 -37.93 -9.48
CA GLY A 207 -10.76 -38.43 -9.41
C GLY A 207 -11.22 -38.63 -7.96
N ALA A 208 -12.51 -38.41 -7.69
CA ALA A 208 -13.10 -38.51 -6.35
C ALA A 208 -13.21 -39.95 -5.81
N ALA A 209 -13.06 -40.97 -6.66
CA ALA A 209 -13.15 -42.38 -6.28
C ALA A 209 -11.77 -42.92 -5.86
N THR A 210 -11.71 -43.55 -4.69
CA THR A 210 -10.51 -44.19 -4.13
C THR A 210 -10.69 -45.70 -3.96
N ALA A 211 -9.60 -46.46 -3.98
CA ALA A 211 -9.59 -47.90 -3.69
C ALA A 211 -8.36 -48.30 -2.85
N ALA A 212 -8.49 -49.35 -2.04
CA ALA A 212 -7.36 -49.95 -1.35
C ALA A 212 -6.41 -50.62 -2.37
N VAL A 213 -5.10 -50.52 -2.13
CA VAL A 213 -4.06 -51.07 -3.00
C VAL A 213 -3.05 -51.83 -2.16
N GLU A 214 -2.76 -53.07 -2.55
CA GLU A 214 -1.80 -53.94 -1.88
C GLU A 214 -0.85 -54.57 -2.89
N TYR A 215 0.46 -54.53 -2.62
CA TYR A 215 1.47 -55.20 -3.44
C TYR A 215 2.63 -55.73 -2.58
N THR A 216 3.48 -56.59 -3.16
CA THR A 216 4.73 -57.06 -2.55
C THR A 216 5.88 -56.84 -3.52
N ALA A 217 6.97 -56.22 -3.05
CA ALA A 217 8.16 -55.91 -3.85
C ALA A 217 9.44 -56.37 -3.13
N ASP A 218 10.52 -56.50 -3.89
CA ASP A 218 11.88 -56.63 -3.33
C ASP A 218 12.36 -55.30 -2.76
N VAL A 219 13.11 -55.35 -1.67
CA VAL A 219 13.74 -54.17 -1.04
C VAL A 219 14.77 -53.57 -2.00
N LEU A 220 14.74 -52.25 -2.20
CA LEU A 220 15.54 -51.54 -3.20
C LEU A 220 17.05 -51.57 -2.92
N SER A 221 17.45 -51.47 -1.65
CA SER A 221 18.88 -51.53 -1.28
C SER A 221 19.14 -52.27 0.02
N ALA A 222 20.32 -52.90 0.11
CA ALA A 222 20.80 -53.52 1.34
C ALA A 222 21.07 -52.51 2.47
N ASP A 223 21.14 -51.22 2.14
CA ASP A 223 21.33 -50.09 3.07
C ASP A 223 20.01 -49.54 3.62
N GLY A 224 18.86 -50.12 3.24
CA GLY A 224 17.56 -49.84 3.85
C GLY A 224 16.59 -49.01 3.01
N ASP A 225 16.83 -48.80 1.71
CA ASP A 225 15.81 -48.24 0.81
C ASP A 225 14.75 -49.33 0.53
N LEU A 226 13.49 -49.08 0.87
CA LEU A 226 12.44 -50.11 0.92
C LEU A 226 11.55 -50.08 -0.32
N THR A 227 10.79 -48.99 -0.52
CA THR A 227 9.93 -48.81 -1.70
C THR A 227 9.95 -47.41 -2.28
N VAL A 228 9.57 -47.36 -3.56
CA VAL A 228 9.20 -46.17 -4.33
C VAL A 228 7.81 -46.40 -4.95
N ASP A 229 6.92 -45.44 -4.77
CA ASP A 229 5.52 -45.47 -5.17
C ASP A 229 5.11 -44.20 -5.93
N TYR A 230 4.23 -44.32 -6.92
CA TYR A 230 3.70 -43.21 -7.71
C TYR A 230 2.20 -43.03 -7.44
N ILE A 231 1.85 -42.08 -6.56
CA ILE A 231 0.47 -41.89 -6.08
C ILE A 231 -0.13 -40.60 -6.62
N TRP A 232 -1.25 -40.70 -7.35
CA TRP A 232 -2.01 -39.54 -7.84
C TRP A 232 -2.25 -38.51 -6.73
N ALA A 233 -1.91 -37.24 -7.00
CA ALA A 233 -1.90 -36.21 -5.97
C ALA A 233 -2.45 -34.88 -6.50
N PRO A 234 -3.02 -34.02 -5.62
CA PRO A 234 -3.42 -32.65 -5.97
C PRO A 234 -2.22 -31.69 -6.01
N VAL A 235 -2.45 -30.48 -6.54
CA VAL A 235 -1.45 -29.39 -6.58
C VAL A 235 -1.08 -28.93 -5.17
N GLU A 236 -2.08 -28.79 -4.32
CA GLU A 236 -1.89 -28.51 -2.90
C GLU A 236 -1.40 -29.76 -2.18
N GLU A 237 -0.75 -29.56 -1.03
CA GLU A 237 -0.42 -30.66 -0.14
C GLU A 237 -1.71 -31.32 0.37
N ALA A 238 -1.78 -32.64 0.24
CA ALA A 238 -2.88 -33.44 0.77
C ALA A 238 -2.33 -34.55 1.66
N THR A 239 -3.16 -35.05 2.56
CA THR A 239 -2.82 -36.21 3.38
C THR A 239 -3.04 -37.50 2.58
N LEU A 240 -1.98 -38.26 2.34
CA LEU A 240 -2.05 -39.63 1.83
C LEU A 240 -2.80 -40.50 2.86
N ALA A 241 -3.68 -41.37 2.38
CA ALA A 241 -4.36 -42.30 3.26
C ALA A 241 -3.37 -43.25 3.94
N ASP A 242 -3.69 -43.60 5.18
CA ASP A 242 -2.93 -44.55 5.99
C ASP A 242 -2.49 -45.78 5.20
N PHE A 243 -1.28 -46.26 5.47
CA PHE A 243 -0.80 -47.54 4.97
C PHE A 243 -0.07 -48.34 6.04
N SER A 244 0.15 -49.62 5.76
CA SER A 244 1.01 -50.50 6.55
C SER A 244 2.05 -51.16 5.67
N MET A 245 3.23 -51.42 6.24
CA MET A 245 4.32 -52.14 5.60
C MET A 245 4.67 -53.39 6.42
N THR A 246 4.54 -54.56 5.80
CA THR A 246 4.97 -55.86 6.36
C THR A 246 6.35 -56.21 5.79
N PHE A 247 7.29 -56.46 6.69
CA PHE A 247 8.69 -56.79 6.39
C PHE A 247 8.86 -58.31 6.27
N LEU A 248 9.46 -58.77 5.17
CA LEU A 248 9.51 -60.18 4.79
C LEU A 248 10.96 -60.62 4.50
N ASN A 249 11.36 -61.78 5.02
CA ASN A 249 12.55 -62.49 4.53
C ASN A 249 12.12 -63.63 3.60
N GLY A 250 12.24 -63.41 2.29
CA GLY A 250 11.69 -64.28 1.26
C GLY A 250 10.16 -64.32 1.29
N THR A 251 9.59 -65.27 2.04
CA THR A 251 8.14 -65.40 2.27
C THR A 251 7.75 -65.40 3.75
N THR A 252 8.73 -65.36 4.66
CA THR A 252 8.51 -65.36 6.10
C THR A 252 8.32 -63.94 6.60
N GLU A 253 7.20 -63.66 7.27
CA GLU A 253 6.98 -62.37 7.95
C GLU A 253 7.95 -62.21 9.14
N ILE A 254 8.60 -61.04 9.18
CA ILE A 254 9.48 -60.61 10.28
C ILE A 254 8.65 -59.76 11.26
N SER A 255 7.97 -58.75 10.74
CA SER A 255 7.16 -57.79 11.48
C SER A 255 6.27 -56.98 10.55
N THR A 256 5.26 -56.32 11.10
CA THR A 256 4.42 -55.33 10.40
C THR A 256 4.48 -54.00 11.13
N ASN A 257 4.55 -52.89 10.37
CA ASN A 257 4.52 -51.52 10.86
C ASN A 257 3.32 -50.80 10.20
N ASP A 258 2.40 -50.33 11.03
CA ASP A 258 1.14 -49.67 10.69
C ASP A 258 1.10 -48.18 11.10
N ASP A 259 2.23 -47.63 11.56
CA ASP A 259 2.37 -46.27 12.08
C ASP A 259 2.48 -45.20 10.95
N PHE A 260 2.36 -45.57 9.68
CA PHE A 260 2.36 -44.64 8.54
C PHE A 260 1.03 -43.89 8.42
N LYS A 261 0.89 -42.87 9.28
CA LYS A 261 -0.29 -42.01 9.44
C LYS A 261 0.01 -40.59 9.02
N ASN A 262 -0.99 -39.90 8.47
CA ASN A 262 -0.94 -38.48 8.11
C ASN A 262 0.25 -38.09 7.20
N ILE A 263 0.69 -39.00 6.32
CA ILE A 263 1.83 -38.75 5.43
C ILE A 263 1.43 -37.72 4.37
N PRO A 264 2.08 -36.55 4.26
CA PRO A 264 1.73 -35.58 3.22
C PRO A 264 2.21 -36.04 1.84
N ILE A 265 1.39 -35.82 0.82
CA ILE A 265 1.68 -36.10 -0.59
C ILE A 265 1.26 -34.90 -1.44
N ARG A 266 2.09 -34.55 -2.41
CA ARG A 266 1.88 -33.39 -3.28
C ARG A 266 2.30 -33.71 -4.71
N ARG A 267 1.53 -33.25 -5.69
CA ARG A 267 1.81 -33.47 -7.10
C ARG A 267 3.15 -32.87 -7.51
N ASN A 268 3.99 -33.65 -8.17
CA ASN A 268 5.31 -33.28 -8.66
C ASN A 268 6.36 -33.02 -7.54
N TYR A 269 6.21 -33.65 -6.37
CA TYR A 269 7.17 -33.66 -5.26
C TYR A 269 7.61 -35.09 -4.89
N ARG A 270 8.71 -35.23 -4.14
CA ARG A 270 9.09 -36.45 -3.42
C ARG A 270 8.68 -36.34 -1.96
N THR A 271 7.92 -37.29 -1.46
CA THR A 271 7.72 -37.49 -0.02
C THR A 271 8.69 -38.57 0.45
N ASN A 272 9.78 -38.14 1.10
CA ASN A 272 10.76 -39.02 1.72
C ASN A 272 10.33 -39.35 3.16
N VAL A 273 9.93 -40.60 3.41
CA VAL A 273 9.61 -41.12 4.75
C VAL A 273 10.80 -41.93 5.25
N SER A 274 11.43 -41.49 6.35
CA SER A 274 12.58 -42.20 6.91
C SER A 274 12.62 -42.25 8.44
N GLY A 275 13.10 -43.37 8.98
CA GLY A 275 13.19 -43.58 10.42
C GLY A 275 13.66 -45.00 10.79
N ASN A 276 13.52 -45.37 12.06
CA ASN A 276 13.72 -46.74 12.53
C ASN A 276 12.43 -47.55 12.29
N LEU A 277 12.22 -48.02 11.06
CA LEU A 277 10.94 -48.61 10.66
C LEU A 277 10.84 -50.11 11.02
N LEU A 278 11.98 -50.77 11.30
CA LEU A 278 12.06 -52.20 11.61
C LEU A 278 12.08 -52.48 13.12
N THR A 279 12.54 -51.53 13.95
CA THR A 279 12.73 -51.68 15.39
C THR A 279 11.87 -50.70 16.19
N LYS A 280 11.19 -51.18 17.25
CA LYS A 280 10.24 -50.37 18.05
C LYS A 280 10.94 -49.41 19.05
N GLN A 281 11.78 -48.51 18.55
CA GLN A 281 12.19 -47.25 19.22
C GLN A 281 12.51 -46.15 18.19
N GLY A 282 11.57 -45.23 17.97
CA GLY A 282 11.85 -43.98 17.25
C GLY A 282 10.65 -43.34 16.55
N THR A 283 10.61 -42.00 16.56
CA THR A 283 9.81 -41.17 15.65
C THR A 283 10.39 -41.25 14.23
N PHE A 284 9.54 -41.25 13.19
CA PHE A 284 9.97 -41.10 11.81
C PHE A 284 9.93 -39.62 11.37
N ASN A 285 10.82 -39.26 10.45
CA ASN A 285 10.84 -37.96 9.78
C ASN A 285 10.16 -38.11 8.41
N VAL A 286 9.33 -37.13 8.05
CA VAL A 286 8.82 -36.97 6.69
C VAL A 286 9.30 -35.65 6.14
N THR A 287 9.98 -35.69 4.99
CA THR A 287 10.40 -34.50 4.25
C THR A 287 9.71 -34.52 2.89
N ILE A 288 9.06 -33.42 2.53
CA ILE A 288 8.55 -33.21 1.18
C ILE A 288 9.62 -32.42 0.43
N ASP A 289 10.46 -33.14 -0.30
CA ASP A 289 11.50 -32.52 -1.11
C ASP A 289 10.91 -32.14 -2.49
N PRO A 290 11.25 -30.95 -3.03
CA PRO A 290 10.87 -30.60 -4.40
C PRO A 290 11.52 -31.51 -5.44
N GLU A 291 12.48 -32.36 -5.06
CA GLU A 291 13.40 -33.19 -5.87
C GLU A 291 12.84 -33.97 -7.09
N PHE A 292 11.53 -34.06 -7.31
CA PHE A 292 11.00 -34.37 -8.65
C PHE A 292 11.26 -33.30 -9.70
N TYR A 293 11.66 -32.13 -9.23
CA TYR A 293 11.96 -30.93 -9.94
C TYR A 293 12.92 -30.11 -9.06
N LYS A 294 14.19 -30.04 -9.42
CA LYS A 294 14.96 -28.83 -9.07
C LYS A 294 14.52 -27.77 -10.07
N PRO A 295 13.79 -26.72 -9.67
CA PRO A 295 13.78 -25.53 -10.49
C PRO A 295 15.23 -25.06 -10.61
N ASP A 296 15.68 -24.76 -11.82
CA ASP A 296 16.64 -23.68 -11.96
C ASP A 296 15.89 -22.39 -11.58
N ILE A 297 15.92 -22.07 -10.28
CA ILE A 297 15.46 -20.83 -9.65
C ILE A 297 13.95 -20.58 -9.78
N ASN A 298 13.21 -20.98 -8.73
CA ASN A 298 11.84 -20.56 -8.37
C ASN A 298 11.01 -20.00 -9.53
N ASP A 299 10.49 -20.94 -10.32
CA ASP A 299 9.84 -20.74 -11.61
C ASP A 299 8.56 -19.91 -11.47
N TYR A 300 8.69 -18.58 -11.60
CA TYR A 300 7.59 -17.68 -11.97
C TYR A 300 7.58 -17.58 -13.51
N PRO A 301 6.94 -18.53 -14.23
CA PRO A 301 7.17 -18.73 -15.66
C PRO A 301 6.68 -17.55 -16.49
N GLU A 302 5.64 -16.85 -16.05
CA GLU A 302 5.08 -15.69 -16.76
C GLU A 302 6.04 -14.49 -16.76
N LEU A 303 6.73 -14.28 -15.64
CA LEU A 303 7.80 -13.27 -15.49
C LEU A 303 9.00 -13.64 -16.35
N ARG A 304 9.48 -14.89 -16.29
CA ARG A 304 10.58 -15.37 -17.16
C ARG A 304 10.19 -15.31 -18.65
N ALA A 305 8.96 -15.64 -19.00
CA ALA A 305 8.45 -15.55 -20.37
C ALA A 305 8.35 -14.10 -20.86
N ALA A 306 7.89 -13.17 -20.03
CA ALA A 306 7.87 -11.74 -20.34
C ALA A 306 9.30 -11.20 -20.52
N LEU A 307 10.23 -11.53 -19.60
CA LEU A 307 11.64 -11.15 -19.67
C LEU A 307 12.34 -11.62 -20.96
N ALA A 308 12.09 -12.87 -21.37
CA ALA A 308 12.70 -13.46 -22.56
C ALA A 308 12.02 -13.06 -23.88
N ASN A 309 10.70 -12.83 -23.89
CA ASN A 309 9.93 -12.63 -25.13
C ASN A 309 9.42 -11.20 -25.34
N GLY A 310 9.40 -10.38 -24.28
CA GLY A 310 8.58 -9.17 -24.17
C GLY A 310 7.17 -9.51 -23.64
N GLY A 311 6.48 -8.52 -23.07
CA GLY A 311 5.11 -8.67 -22.56
C GLY A 311 4.88 -7.94 -21.24
N SER A 312 3.77 -8.27 -20.57
CA SER A 312 3.39 -7.71 -19.27
C SER A 312 3.14 -8.83 -18.28
N VAL A 313 3.51 -8.61 -17.02
CA VAL A 313 3.29 -9.54 -15.90
C VAL A 313 2.84 -8.76 -14.66
N THR A 314 1.89 -9.32 -13.91
CA THR A 314 1.44 -8.81 -12.62
C THR A 314 1.73 -9.87 -11.58
N LEU A 315 2.47 -9.54 -10.52
CA LEU A 315 2.88 -10.52 -9.52
C LEU A 315 1.70 -11.02 -8.68
N SER A 316 1.54 -12.33 -8.59
CA SER A 316 0.57 -13.02 -7.72
C SER A 316 1.14 -13.36 -6.34
N GLU A 317 2.46 -13.52 -6.25
CA GLU A 317 3.21 -13.94 -5.07
C GLU A 317 4.63 -13.33 -5.07
N ASP A 318 5.34 -13.46 -3.94
CA ASP A 318 6.70 -12.95 -3.78
C ASP A 318 7.71 -13.87 -4.49
N VAL A 319 8.73 -13.28 -5.11
CA VAL A 319 9.69 -13.96 -5.98
C VAL A 319 11.10 -13.86 -5.40
N THR A 320 11.65 -14.98 -4.93
CA THR A 320 13.09 -15.06 -4.55
C THR A 320 13.90 -15.66 -5.68
N ILE A 321 14.93 -14.94 -6.15
CA ILE A 321 15.79 -15.33 -7.28
C ILE A 321 17.23 -15.62 -6.84
N GLU A 322 17.88 -16.57 -7.50
CA GLU A 322 19.29 -16.93 -7.32
C GLU A 322 20.16 -16.57 -8.55
N ALA A 323 19.63 -15.77 -9.49
CA ALA A 323 20.31 -15.23 -10.65
C ALA A 323 19.50 -14.06 -11.23
N PRO A 324 20.13 -13.08 -11.89
CA PRO A 324 19.45 -11.88 -12.40
C PRO A 324 18.22 -12.16 -13.29
N LEU A 325 17.25 -11.24 -13.22
CA LEU A 325 16.14 -11.13 -14.15
C LEU A 325 16.61 -10.32 -15.36
N VAL A 326 17.07 -11.04 -16.39
CA VAL A 326 17.61 -10.46 -17.61
C VAL A 326 16.49 -10.09 -18.58
N VAL A 327 16.41 -8.81 -18.97
CA VAL A 327 15.55 -8.34 -20.06
C VAL A 327 16.34 -8.40 -21.37
N GLU A 328 15.93 -9.26 -22.28
CA GLU A 328 16.68 -9.51 -23.52
C GLU A 328 16.60 -8.35 -24.54
N THR A 329 17.62 -8.24 -25.39
CA THR A 329 17.73 -7.20 -26.42
C THR A 329 16.50 -7.15 -27.34
N GLY A 330 15.97 -5.95 -27.55
CA GLY A 330 14.80 -5.71 -28.41
C GLY A 330 13.47 -6.09 -27.75
N LYS A 331 13.44 -6.40 -26.45
CA LYS A 331 12.22 -6.72 -25.71
C LYS A 331 11.70 -5.52 -24.92
N THR A 332 10.38 -5.39 -24.84
CA THR A 332 9.70 -4.45 -23.94
C THR A 332 8.94 -5.25 -22.90
N VAL A 333 9.21 -4.99 -21.62
CA VAL A 333 8.65 -5.70 -20.48
C VAL A 333 7.97 -4.71 -19.53
N GLU A 334 6.80 -5.08 -19.02
CA GLU A 334 6.09 -4.37 -17.98
C GLU A 334 5.85 -5.29 -16.78
N ILE A 335 6.29 -4.87 -15.60
CA ILE A 335 6.14 -5.60 -14.34
C ILE A 335 5.28 -4.74 -13.40
N ASP A 336 4.13 -5.27 -13.02
CA ASP A 336 3.32 -4.77 -11.91
C ASP A 336 3.65 -5.57 -10.65
N LEU A 337 4.24 -4.90 -9.66
CA LEU A 337 4.64 -5.52 -8.40
C LEU A 337 3.42 -5.93 -7.55
N ASN A 338 2.26 -5.28 -7.69
CA ASN A 338 0.99 -5.70 -7.05
C ASN A 338 1.08 -6.03 -5.54
N GLY A 339 1.91 -5.29 -4.79
CA GLY A 339 2.17 -5.49 -3.37
C GLY A 339 3.13 -6.65 -3.05
N LYS A 340 3.89 -7.15 -4.03
CA LYS A 340 4.78 -8.31 -3.92
C LYS A 340 6.26 -7.96 -4.04
N ASP A 341 7.08 -8.80 -3.43
CA ASP A 341 8.53 -8.62 -3.39
C ASP A 341 9.24 -9.40 -4.52
N ILE A 342 10.32 -8.81 -5.06
CA ILE A 342 11.34 -9.52 -5.84
C ILE A 342 12.66 -9.37 -5.08
N ILE A 343 13.22 -10.49 -4.61
CA ILE A 343 14.40 -10.53 -3.76
C ILE A 343 15.48 -11.37 -4.42
N ASN A 344 16.63 -10.77 -4.74
CA ASN A 344 17.84 -11.51 -5.04
C ASN A 344 18.64 -11.71 -3.74
N THR A 345 18.87 -12.96 -3.37
CA THR A 345 19.60 -13.38 -2.16
C THR A 345 21.01 -13.93 -2.45
N THR A 346 21.49 -13.84 -3.68
CA THR A 346 22.81 -14.39 -4.07
C THR A 346 23.95 -13.64 -3.40
N SER A 347 25.10 -14.30 -3.32
CA SER A 347 26.38 -13.62 -3.13
C SER A 347 27.33 -14.13 -4.20
N LEU A 348 27.34 -13.44 -5.35
CA LEU A 348 28.16 -13.77 -6.51
C LEU A 348 29.48 -12.98 -6.48
N PRO A 349 30.64 -13.63 -6.41
CA PRO A 349 31.92 -12.92 -6.48
C PRO A 349 32.16 -12.38 -7.89
N ASP A 350 32.79 -11.21 -7.98
CA ASP A 350 33.23 -10.54 -9.23
C ASP A 350 34.08 -11.45 -10.15
N THR A 351 34.66 -12.51 -9.59
CA THR A 351 35.45 -13.50 -10.31
C THR A 351 34.65 -14.66 -10.91
N ASP A 352 33.32 -14.74 -10.75
CA ASP A 352 32.49 -15.76 -11.41
C ASP A 352 32.14 -15.32 -12.86
N PRO A 353 32.65 -16.00 -13.89
CA PRO A 353 32.43 -15.61 -15.29
C PRO A 353 31.00 -15.87 -15.79
N ARG A 354 30.11 -16.45 -14.97
CA ARG A 354 28.71 -16.71 -15.33
C ARG A 354 27.80 -15.53 -14.99
N TYR A 355 28.03 -14.91 -13.83
CA TYR A 355 27.24 -13.80 -13.29
C TYR A 355 28.14 -12.93 -12.41
N GLY A 356 28.66 -11.82 -12.94
CA GLY A 356 29.66 -11.02 -12.21
C GLY A 356 29.13 -10.31 -10.95
N ASN A 357 27.82 -10.04 -10.89
CA ASN A 357 27.21 -9.14 -9.92
C ASN A 357 25.93 -9.74 -9.31
N THR A 358 25.69 -9.55 -8.01
CA THR A 358 24.39 -9.80 -7.38
C THR A 358 23.40 -8.72 -7.86
N THR A 359 22.58 -9.02 -8.87
CA THR A 359 21.70 -8.02 -9.51
C THR A 359 20.26 -8.51 -9.54
N VAL A 360 19.26 -7.68 -9.20
CA VAL A 360 17.85 -8.08 -9.39
C VAL A 360 17.47 -8.02 -10.87
N PHE A 361 17.55 -6.84 -11.50
CA PHE A 361 17.27 -6.66 -12.93
C PHE A 361 18.51 -6.30 -13.74
N GLU A 362 18.78 -7.07 -14.79
CA GLU A 362 19.78 -6.73 -15.82
C GLU A 362 19.04 -6.38 -17.12
N VAL A 363 19.25 -5.17 -17.66
CA VAL A 363 18.53 -4.67 -18.84
C VAL A 363 19.51 -4.43 -19.98
N LYS A 364 19.43 -5.27 -21.01
CA LYS A 364 20.37 -5.26 -22.15
C LYS A 364 20.08 -4.11 -23.13
N GLY A 365 21.09 -3.76 -23.93
CA GLY A 365 20.93 -2.81 -25.04
C GLY A 365 19.74 -3.15 -25.94
N GLY A 366 19.01 -2.12 -26.37
CA GLY A 366 17.79 -2.21 -27.16
C GLY A 366 16.55 -2.72 -26.41
N ALA A 367 16.64 -3.05 -25.11
CA ALA A 367 15.50 -3.46 -24.30
C ALA A 367 14.80 -2.28 -23.61
N THR A 368 13.56 -2.48 -23.20
CA THR A 368 12.81 -1.55 -22.33
C THR A 368 12.18 -2.29 -21.15
N LEU A 369 12.43 -1.82 -19.93
CA LEU A 369 11.80 -2.32 -18.71
C LEU A 369 10.91 -1.24 -18.09
N ASN A 370 9.67 -1.58 -17.75
CA ASN A 370 8.74 -0.73 -17.02
C ASN A 370 8.39 -1.43 -15.69
N ILE A 371 8.57 -0.75 -14.55
CA ILE A 371 8.26 -1.27 -13.21
C ILE A 371 7.20 -0.36 -12.58
N LYS A 372 6.10 -0.91 -12.10
CA LYS A 372 5.00 -0.18 -11.45
C LYS A 372 4.43 -0.97 -10.26
N GLY A 373 3.53 -0.33 -9.51
CA GLY A 373 2.88 -0.93 -8.33
C GLY A 373 3.75 -0.85 -7.07
N ASP A 374 3.14 -1.13 -5.93
CA ASP A 374 3.83 -1.27 -4.65
C ASP A 374 4.47 -2.65 -4.52
N GLY A 375 5.49 -2.78 -3.68
CA GLY A 375 6.27 -4.01 -3.51
C GLY A 375 7.76 -3.72 -3.38
N ASN A 376 8.57 -4.64 -2.85
CA ASN A 376 10.01 -4.39 -2.66
C ASN A 376 10.88 -5.08 -3.70
N ILE A 377 11.88 -4.38 -4.22
CA ILE A 377 12.92 -4.92 -5.11
C ILE A 377 14.25 -4.87 -4.34
N LYS A 378 14.75 -6.03 -3.92
CA LYS A 378 15.84 -6.13 -2.93
C LYS A 378 17.02 -6.95 -3.46
N ALA A 379 18.22 -6.39 -3.44
CA ALA A 379 19.48 -7.14 -3.57
C ALA A 379 20.12 -7.27 -2.19
N ILE A 380 20.01 -8.44 -1.56
CA ILE A 380 20.42 -8.66 -0.16
C ILE A 380 21.37 -9.85 0.00
N GLY A 381 22.31 -9.70 0.93
CA GLY A 381 23.30 -10.72 1.24
C GLY A 381 22.80 -11.76 2.22
N THR A 382 22.94 -13.04 1.86
CA THR A 382 22.85 -14.14 2.83
C THR A 382 24.16 -14.38 3.57
N LYS A 383 25.27 -13.78 3.11
CA LYS A 383 26.60 -13.91 3.71
C LYS A 383 27.40 -12.59 3.65
N PRO A 384 28.18 -12.26 4.70
CA PRO A 384 29.11 -11.12 4.65
C PRO A 384 30.31 -11.38 3.73
N ASN A 385 30.78 -10.34 3.04
CA ASN A 385 32.06 -10.32 2.31
C ASN A 385 32.26 -11.37 1.17
N GLU A 386 31.22 -11.92 0.54
CA GLU A 386 31.39 -12.84 -0.61
C GLU A 386 31.26 -12.19 -2.00
N ASP A 387 30.61 -11.03 -2.15
CA ASP A 387 30.27 -10.43 -3.45
C ASP A 387 30.69 -8.97 -3.66
N GLY A 388 31.04 -8.62 -4.90
CA GLY A 388 31.65 -7.33 -5.27
C GLY A 388 30.67 -6.19 -5.54
N TYR A 389 29.45 -6.50 -6.00
CA TYR A 389 28.44 -5.52 -6.42
C TYR A 389 27.02 -6.03 -6.12
N ARG A 390 26.15 -5.16 -5.59
CA ARG A 390 24.72 -5.44 -5.37
C ARG A 390 23.82 -4.35 -5.93
N MET A 391 23.15 -4.62 -7.04
CA MET A 391 22.26 -3.67 -7.72
C MET A 391 20.81 -4.17 -7.73
N ALA A 392 19.86 -3.25 -7.54
CA ALA A 392 18.46 -3.54 -7.84
C ALA A 392 18.20 -3.45 -9.37
N VAL A 393 18.84 -2.49 -10.05
CA VAL A 393 18.76 -2.34 -11.51
C VAL A 393 20.14 -2.03 -12.10
N TYR A 394 20.55 -2.81 -13.09
CA TYR A 394 21.67 -2.52 -13.98
C TYR A 394 21.17 -2.43 -15.43
N ALA A 395 21.39 -1.30 -16.09
CA ALA A 395 21.03 -1.10 -17.51
C ALA A 395 22.27 -0.71 -18.34
N TYR A 396 22.43 -1.29 -19.52
CA TYR A 396 23.59 -1.01 -20.39
C TYR A 396 23.25 -1.01 -21.89
N GLY A 397 24.23 -0.63 -22.72
CA GLY A 397 23.99 -0.43 -24.16
C GLY A 397 23.06 0.76 -24.37
N ASP A 398 22.05 0.65 -25.22
CA ASP A 398 20.97 1.62 -25.45
C ASP A 398 19.65 1.22 -24.75
N ALA A 399 19.74 0.52 -23.62
CA ALA A 399 18.60 0.12 -22.80
C ALA A 399 17.77 1.31 -22.29
N LYS A 400 16.46 1.09 -22.07
CA LYS A 400 15.58 2.03 -21.37
C LYS A 400 14.95 1.39 -20.15
N VAL A 401 14.93 2.09 -19.02
CA VAL A 401 14.17 1.67 -17.82
C VAL A 401 13.25 2.80 -17.39
N ASN A 402 12.02 2.47 -16.99
CA ASN A 402 11.03 3.39 -16.46
C ASN A 402 10.50 2.85 -15.13
N ILE A 403 10.70 3.58 -14.04
CA ILE A 403 10.28 3.18 -12.69
C ILE A 403 9.15 4.11 -12.25
N TYR A 404 7.97 3.55 -12.02
CA TYR A 404 6.76 4.27 -11.61
C TYR A 404 6.40 4.04 -10.13
N GLY A 405 6.94 2.98 -9.52
CA GLY A 405 6.66 2.59 -8.13
C GLY A 405 7.61 1.49 -7.65
N GLY A 406 7.42 1.06 -6.40
CA GLY A 406 8.23 0.03 -5.73
C GLY A 406 9.29 0.57 -4.77
N ASN A 407 9.75 -0.27 -3.85
CA ASN A 407 10.77 0.03 -2.85
C ASN A 407 12.08 -0.68 -3.19
N PHE A 408 13.07 0.06 -3.68
CA PHE A 408 14.36 -0.45 -4.12
C PHE A 408 15.37 -0.39 -2.97
N PHE A 409 16.02 -1.52 -2.67
CA PHE A 409 17.00 -1.61 -1.59
C PHE A 409 18.19 -2.53 -1.94
N ASN A 410 19.38 -2.12 -1.52
CA ASN A 410 20.55 -2.99 -1.42
C ASN A 410 21.16 -2.92 -0.02
N ASP A 411 21.59 -4.07 0.51
CA ASP A 411 22.60 -4.09 1.56
C ASP A 411 23.95 -4.50 0.96
N GLN A 412 25.05 -3.90 1.38
CA GLN A 412 26.38 -4.27 0.90
C GLN A 412 27.35 -4.19 2.09
N ASP A 413 27.89 -5.34 2.48
CA ASP A 413 28.89 -5.48 3.54
C ASP A 413 30.09 -6.30 3.02
N TYR A 414 30.84 -5.66 2.12
CA TYR A 414 32.05 -6.22 1.52
C TYR A 414 33.25 -5.29 1.74
N ASN A 415 34.37 -5.86 2.18
CA ASN A 415 35.64 -5.18 2.44
C ASN A 415 35.51 -3.90 3.28
N ASN A 416 34.83 -3.97 4.43
CA ASN A 416 34.60 -2.81 5.31
C ASN A 416 33.98 -1.60 4.58
N ARG A 417 32.96 -1.83 3.75
CA ARG A 417 32.25 -0.81 2.93
C ARG A 417 33.06 -0.24 1.75
N ASN A 418 34.02 -1.01 1.24
CA ASN A 418 34.88 -0.62 0.11
C ASN A 418 34.54 -1.35 -1.21
N ALA A 419 33.37 -1.98 -1.30
CA ALA A 419 32.74 -2.38 -2.57
C ALA A 419 32.18 -1.16 -3.33
N GLN A 420 31.81 -1.36 -4.59
CA GLN A 420 30.97 -0.43 -5.34
C GLN A 420 29.50 -0.68 -4.95
N LEU A 421 28.78 0.39 -4.59
CA LEU A 421 27.60 0.34 -3.71
C LEU A 421 26.26 0.58 -4.44
N ASP A 422 26.29 0.52 -5.77
CA ASP A 422 25.29 1.08 -6.67
C ASP A 422 23.93 0.39 -6.53
N LEU A 423 22.86 1.12 -6.19
CA LEU A 423 21.50 0.57 -6.19
C LEU A 423 20.90 0.54 -7.60
N ILE A 424 20.95 1.68 -8.29
CA ILE A 424 20.46 1.88 -9.66
C ILE A 424 21.64 2.35 -10.52
N TYR A 425 22.04 1.53 -11.49
CA TYR A 425 23.24 1.73 -12.29
C TYR A 425 22.98 1.74 -13.80
N ALA A 426 23.58 2.70 -14.51
CA ALA A 426 23.46 2.82 -15.96
C ALA A 426 24.83 2.98 -16.67
N ASP A 427 25.00 2.26 -17.78
CA ASP A 427 26.21 2.21 -18.61
C ASP A 427 25.90 2.38 -20.12
N GLY A 428 26.91 2.68 -20.93
CA GLY A 428 26.82 2.84 -22.37
C GLY A 428 26.08 4.11 -22.78
N ASN A 429 24.87 3.94 -23.31
CA ASN A 429 23.91 4.99 -23.67
C ASN A 429 22.55 4.76 -22.97
N ALA A 430 22.52 3.95 -21.90
CA ALA A 430 21.27 3.54 -21.26
C ALA A 430 20.57 4.73 -20.58
N VAL A 431 19.23 4.72 -20.59
CA VAL A 431 18.40 5.79 -20.02
C VAL A 431 17.42 5.22 -19.00
N ILE A 432 17.62 5.57 -17.73
CA ILE A 432 16.70 5.22 -16.63
C ILE A 432 15.87 6.45 -16.28
N ASN A 433 14.55 6.33 -16.28
CA ASN A 433 13.61 7.38 -15.90
C ASN A 433 12.87 6.97 -14.63
N ILE A 434 12.94 7.80 -13.60
CA ILE A 434 12.31 7.53 -12.30
C ILE A 434 11.16 8.52 -12.11
N TYR A 435 9.93 8.01 -12.09
CA TYR A 435 8.70 8.77 -11.90
C TYR A 435 8.14 8.62 -10.48
N GLY A 436 8.53 7.57 -9.76
CA GLY A 436 8.08 7.26 -8.40
C GLY A 436 8.86 6.08 -7.81
N GLY A 437 8.45 5.65 -6.62
CA GLY A 437 9.12 4.61 -5.82
C GLY A 437 10.01 5.18 -4.72
N ARG A 438 10.51 4.30 -3.85
CA ARG A 438 11.40 4.61 -2.72
C ARG A 438 12.76 3.94 -2.94
N PHE A 439 13.85 4.65 -2.73
CA PHE A 439 15.21 4.20 -3.02
C PHE A 439 16.10 4.35 -1.79
N GLU A 440 16.73 3.27 -1.35
CA GLU A 440 17.60 3.24 -0.17
C GLU A 440 18.80 2.32 -0.40
N SER A 441 19.99 2.76 0.02
CA SER A 441 21.16 1.88 0.14
C SER A 441 21.56 1.79 1.60
N ALA A 442 21.83 0.58 2.11
CA ALA A 442 22.29 0.41 3.49
C ALA A 442 23.73 0.91 3.71
N CYS A 443 24.49 1.14 2.63
CA CYS A 443 25.92 1.38 2.69
C CYS A 443 26.32 2.73 2.07
N ALA A 444 27.36 3.33 2.64
CA ALA A 444 27.99 4.56 2.17
C ALA A 444 29.50 4.46 2.27
N ASN A 445 30.21 5.13 1.36
CA ASN A 445 31.65 5.36 1.44
C ASN A 445 31.94 6.86 1.61
N ALA A 446 33.19 7.30 1.42
CA ALA A 446 33.59 8.70 1.58
C ALA A 446 32.86 9.69 0.63
N ARG A 447 32.17 9.21 -0.40
CA ARG A 447 31.34 10.00 -1.33
C ARG A 447 29.84 9.94 -1.01
N GLY A 448 29.44 9.27 0.07
CA GLY A 448 28.04 9.10 0.47
C GLY A 448 27.44 7.77 0.02
N TYR A 449 26.11 7.76 -0.08
CA TYR A 449 25.29 6.59 -0.43
C TYR A 449 25.12 6.50 -1.95
N TRP A 450 25.35 5.33 -2.56
CA TRP A 450 25.35 5.19 -4.02
C TRP A 450 23.99 4.73 -4.54
N VAL A 451 22.98 5.56 -4.32
CA VAL A 451 21.60 5.25 -4.72
C VAL A 451 21.44 5.33 -6.24
N LEU A 452 22.00 6.36 -6.89
CA LEU A 452 22.05 6.51 -8.35
C LEU A 452 23.51 6.68 -8.80
N ASN A 453 23.94 5.91 -9.78
CA ASN A 453 25.30 5.97 -10.31
C ASN A 453 25.34 5.73 -11.84
N LEU A 454 26.28 6.36 -12.53
CA LEU A 454 26.56 6.16 -13.95
C LEU A 454 27.96 5.56 -14.14
N LYS A 455 28.18 4.89 -15.28
CA LYS A 455 29.54 4.51 -15.67
C LYS A 455 30.34 5.76 -16.08
N ASP A 456 31.46 6.00 -15.40
CA ASP A 456 32.45 7.01 -15.79
C ASP A 456 32.79 6.91 -17.30
N GLY A 457 32.66 8.03 -18.01
CA GLY A 457 32.95 8.12 -19.45
C GLY A 457 31.89 7.53 -20.39
N SER A 458 30.74 7.09 -19.87
CA SER A 458 29.59 6.69 -20.68
C SER A 458 28.70 7.88 -21.09
N ASN A 459 27.78 7.66 -22.02
CA ASN A 459 26.70 8.58 -22.38
C ASN A 459 25.40 8.27 -21.61
N ALA A 460 25.45 7.43 -20.56
CA ALA A 460 24.26 6.98 -19.85
C ALA A 460 23.59 8.14 -19.07
N ALA A 461 22.28 8.02 -18.86
CA ALA A 461 21.47 9.03 -18.19
C ALA A 461 20.51 8.40 -17.17
N ILE A 462 20.40 9.05 -16.01
CA ILE A 462 19.32 8.82 -15.05
C ILE A 462 18.56 10.14 -14.92
N ASN A 463 17.24 10.11 -15.14
CA ASN A 463 16.36 11.27 -15.07
C ASN A 463 15.32 11.04 -13.96
N VAL A 464 15.33 11.88 -12.93
CA VAL A 464 14.40 11.76 -11.79
C VAL A 464 13.31 12.83 -11.89
N TYR A 465 12.09 12.38 -12.15
CA TYR A 465 10.86 13.17 -12.18
C TYR A 465 10.09 13.09 -10.86
N GLY A 466 10.23 11.99 -10.12
CA GLY A 466 9.57 11.79 -8.82
C GLY A 466 10.18 10.64 -8.01
N GLY A 467 9.75 10.50 -6.76
CA GLY A 467 10.15 9.40 -5.86
C GLY A 467 10.88 9.85 -4.60
N THR A 468 11.07 8.93 -3.65
CA THR A 468 11.64 9.20 -2.33
C THR A 468 13.02 8.54 -2.19
N PHE A 469 14.02 9.30 -1.75
CA PHE A 469 15.42 8.90 -1.70
C PHE A 469 15.94 9.00 -0.26
N VAL A 470 16.37 7.87 0.29
CA VAL A 470 16.85 7.76 1.66
C VAL A 470 18.34 8.01 1.70
N ASN A 471 18.78 8.92 2.58
CA ASN A 471 20.17 9.32 2.77
C ASN A 471 20.87 9.88 1.50
N PHE A 472 20.11 10.26 0.48
CA PHE A 472 20.61 10.65 -0.84
C PHE A 472 19.81 11.81 -1.43
N ASP A 473 20.49 12.88 -1.82
CA ASP A 473 19.90 14.01 -2.54
C ASP A 473 20.16 13.85 -4.05
N PRO A 474 19.14 13.50 -4.86
CA PRO A 474 19.31 13.33 -6.30
C PRO A 474 19.62 14.64 -7.04
N SER A 475 19.44 15.81 -6.43
CA SER A 475 19.80 17.10 -7.04
C SER A 475 21.28 17.47 -6.88
N ASN A 476 21.99 16.81 -5.97
CA ASN A 476 23.35 17.15 -5.56
C ASN A 476 24.19 15.88 -5.31
N SER A 477 24.18 14.95 -6.28
CA SER A 477 24.80 13.64 -6.10
C SER A 477 26.32 13.67 -6.20
N MET A 478 26.96 13.27 -5.09
CA MET A 478 28.40 13.10 -4.95
C MET A 478 28.95 11.78 -5.55
N THR A 479 28.08 10.89 -6.04
CA THR A 479 28.48 9.63 -6.75
C THR A 479 29.19 9.92 -8.07
N GLU A 480 28.85 11.04 -8.70
CA GLU A 480 29.43 11.54 -9.95
C GLU A 480 30.54 12.57 -9.66
N ASN A 481 31.51 12.70 -10.57
CA ASN A 481 32.55 13.73 -10.50
C ASN A 481 32.74 14.43 -11.86
N PRO A 482 32.32 15.70 -12.03
CA PRO A 482 31.76 16.59 -11.01
C PRO A 482 30.39 16.14 -10.47
N VAL A 483 30.03 16.69 -9.31
CA VAL A 483 28.74 16.48 -8.63
C VAL A 483 27.58 16.70 -9.62
N LYS A 484 26.61 15.79 -9.63
CA LYS A 484 25.56 15.75 -10.64
C LYS A 484 24.17 15.96 -10.07
N ASN A 485 23.38 16.77 -10.78
CA ASN A 485 21.93 16.82 -10.63
C ASN A 485 21.29 15.78 -11.54
N PHE A 486 20.58 14.81 -10.96
CA PHE A 486 19.78 13.81 -11.67
C PHE A 486 18.30 14.22 -11.83
N VAL A 487 17.86 15.30 -11.16
CA VAL A 487 16.47 15.78 -11.21
C VAL A 487 16.17 16.37 -12.58
N ALA A 488 15.10 15.89 -13.19
CA ALA A 488 14.64 16.32 -14.50
C ALA A 488 14.12 17.78 -14.45
N ALA A 489 14.42 18.54 -15.51
CA ALA A 489 14.04 19.95 -15.61
C ALA A 489 12.55 20.18 -15.33
N GLY A 490 12.27 21.12 -14.41
CA GLY A 490 10.92 21.45 -13.94
C GLY A 490 10.49 20.70 -12.66
N SER A 491 11.13 19.57 -12.33
CA SER A 491 10.93 18.87 -11.05
C SER A 491 11.85 19.48 -9.97
N THR A 492 11.54 19.28 -8.70
CA THR A 492 12.34 19.82 -7.57
C THR A 492 12.58 18.76 -6.50
N THR A 493 13.71 18.84 -5.79
CA THR A 493 13.94 18.05 -4.57
C THR A 493 13.45 18.82 -3.35
N VAL A 494 12.78 18.13 -2.42
CA VAL A 494 12.43 18.60 -1.09
C VAL A 494 13.03 17.64 -0.06
N LYS A 495 13.66 18.15 0.99
CA LYS A 495 14.05 17.32 2.14
C LYS A 495 12.84 17.12 3.04
N VAL A 496 12.34 15.89 3.13
CA VAL A 496 11.07 15.57 3.83
C VAL A 496 11.28 15.10 5.28
N SER A 497 12.48 14.63 5.64
CA SER A 497 12.85 14.39 7.04
C SER A 497 14.36 14.50 7.23
N ALA A 498 14.79 14.87 8.44
CA ALA A 498 16.19 14.78 8.86
C ALA A 498 16.65 13.33 9.14
N THR A 499 15.71 12.38 9.17
CA THR A 499 15.96 10.96 9.45
C THR A 499 15.79 10.08 8.20
N PRO A 500 16.49 8.93 8.11
CA PRO A 500 17.64 8.54 8.95
C PRO A 500 18.85 9.46 8.74
N ALA A 501 19.67 9.60 9.77
CA ALA A 501 20.96 10.29 9.67
C ALA A 501 21.95 9.49 8.77
N PRO A 502 22.99 10.13 8.18
CA PRO A 502 23.38 11.54 8.34
C PRO A 502 22.63 12.53 7.42
N ASN A 503 22.08 12.06 6.29
CA ASN A 503 21.62 12.95 5.22
C ASN A 503 20.11 13.21 5.27
N GLY A 504 19.31 12.34 5.90
CA GLY A 504 17.85 12.44 5.92
C GLY A 504 17.18 11.86 4.67
N THR A 505 15.88 12.04 4.56
CA THR A 505 15.07 11.56 3.42
C THR A 505 14.66 12.73 2.53
N TYR A 506 14.77 12.54 1.22
CA TYR A 506 14.42 13.52 0.19
C TYR A 506 13.28 12.99 -0.68
N GLU A 507 12.41 13.86 -1.17
CA GLU A 507 11.41 13.57 -2.19
C GLU A 507 11.71 14.41 -3.42
N VAL A 508 11.70 13.81 -4.60
CA VAL A 508 11.59 14.58 -5.85
C VAL A 508 10.11 14.73 -6.18
N VAL A 509 9.69 15.97 -6.38
CA VAL A 509 8.32 16.33 -6.74
C VAL A 509 8.28 16.75 -8.21
N PRO A 510 7.38 16.16 -9.03
CA PRO A 510 7.21 16.54 -10.43
C PRO A 510 6.85 18.02 -10.62
N ALA A 511 7.08 18.53 -11.82
CA ALA A 511 6.69 19.90 -12.20
C ALA A 511 5.20 20.18 -11.94
N GLY A 512 4.90 21.15 -11.08
CA GLY A 512 3.54 21.50 -10.68
C GLY A 512 2.88 20.55 -9.68
N GLY A 513 3.62 19.59 -9.13
CA GLY A 513 3.17 18.72 -8.04
C GLY A 513 3.40 19.33 -6.64
N GLN A 514 2.98 18.57 -5.63
CA GLN A 514 3.25 18.82 -4.20
C GLN A 514 3.84 17.57 -3.55
N THR A 515 4.46 17.71 -2.38
CA THR A 515 5.01 16.57 -1.62
C THR A 515 3.93 15.53 -1.30
N SER A 516 4.22 14.25 -1.57
CA SER A 516 3.30 13.15 -1.28
C SER A 516 3.28 12.81 0.21
N VAL A 517 4.38 13.04 0.91
CA VAL A 517 4.52 12.88 2.37
C VAL A 517 4.56 14.22 3.10
N PRO A 518 4.19 14.27 4.39
CA PRO A 518 4.42 15.45 5.22
C PRO A 518 5.92 15.75 5.39
N VAL A 519 6.28 17.03 5.34
CA VAL A 519 7.64 17.49 5.64
C VAL A 519 7.81 17.63 7.16
N GLU A 520 8.72 16.84 7.73
CA GLU A 520 9.07 16.86 9.14
C GLU A 520 9.95 18.07 9.47
N VAL A 521 9.52 18.87 10.44
CA VAL A 521 10.23 20.08 10.91
C VAL A 521 10.46 20.03 12.43
N THR A 522 11.63 20.49 12.85
CA THR A 522 12.11 20.45 14.24
C THR A 522 12.72 21.77 14.73
N ASN A 523 12.72 22.80 13.88
CA ASN A 523 13.25 24.13 14.19
C ASN A 523 12.58 25.21 13.31
N ALA A 524 12.86 26.48 13.62
CA ALA A 524 12.24 27.63 12.96
C ALA A 524 12.50 27.67 11.45
N GLU A 525 13.77 27.50 11.04
CA GLU A 525 14.21 27.52 9.64
C GLU A 525 13.50 26.45 8.80
N GLY A 526 13.33 25.24 9.35
CA GLY A 526 12.59 24.17 8.70
C GLY A 526 11.10 24.52 8.52
N LEU A 527 10.48 25.12 9.53
CA LEU A 527 9.07 25.51 9.46
C LEU A 527 8.83 26.69 8.51
N THR A 528 9.59 27.79 8.61
CA THR A 528 9.44 28.95 7.71
C THR A 528 9.79 28.59 6.26
N GLY A 529 10.82 27.75 6.05
CA GLY A 529 11.13 27.16 4.74
C GLY A 529 10.00 26.28 4.19
N ALA A 530 9.26 25.57 5.05
CA ALA A 530 8.11 24.76 4.64
C ALA A 530 6.83 25.59 4.38
N LEU A 531 6.62 26.69 5.13
CA LEU A 531 5.52 27.63 4.89
C LEU A 531 5.68 28.38 3.56
N SER A 532 6.87 28.93 3.31
CA SER A 532 7.18 29.70 2.09
C SER A 532 7.26 28.86 0.80
N ASN A 533 7.49 27.55 0.88
CA ASN A 533 7.60 26.68 -0.28
C ASN A 533 6.20 26.22 -0.80
N PRO A 534 5.79 26.58 -2.03
CA PRO A 534 4.46 26.21 -2.56
C PRO A 534 4.31 24.72 -2.87
N VAL A 535 5.41 23.97 -2.95
CA VAL A 535 5.42 22.52 -3.20
C VAL A 535 5.08 21.73 -1.92
N ILE A 536 5.24 22.34 -0.74
CA ILE A 536 4.98 21.69 0.55
C ILE A 536 3.56 22.03 1.01
N ALA A 537 2.63 21.09 0.87
CA ALA A 537 1.25 21.24 1.35
C ALA A 537 1.04 20.73 2.79
N LYS A 538 1.88 19.80 3.24
CA LYS A 538 1.75 19.10 4.52
C LYS A 538 3.04 19.20 5.33
N ILE A 539 2.92 19.60 6.59
CA ILE A 539 4.01 19.84 7.52
C ILE A 539 3.73 19.04 8.80
N ALA A 540 4.75 18.37 9.34
CA ALA A 540 4.69 17.65 10.60
C ALA A 540 5.71 18.25 11.59
N VAL A 541 5.21 18.91 12.63
CA VAL A 541 6.05 19.51 13.69
C VAL A 541 6.37 18.43 14.72
N ALA A 542 7.60 17.93 14.71
CA ALA A 542 8.00 16.74 15.47
C ALA A 542 8.51 17.01 16.90
N SER A 543 8.81 18.27 17.21
CA SER A 543 9.33 18.79 18.49
C SER A 543 8.89 20.24 18.70
N ASP A 544 9.16 20.81 19.88
CA ASP A 544 8.99 22.25 20.11
C ASP A 544 9.78 23.08 19.09
N ILE A 545 9.20 24.20 18.66
CA ILE A 545 9.83 25.17 17.75
C ILE A 545 9.63 26.57 18.30
N ASP A 546 10.77 27.25 18.54
CA ASP A 546 10.82 28.67 18.90
C ASP A 546 10.75 29.54 17.64
N LEU A 547 9.63 30.22 17.45
CA LEU A 547 9.37 31.21 16.39
C LEU A 547 9.44 32.65 16.91
N THR A 548 9.94 32.91 18.12
CA THR A 548 9.96 34.26 18.71
C THR A 548 10.83 35.26 17.94
N SER A 549 11.76 34.76 17.13
CA SER A 549 12.60 35.55 16.22
C SER A 549 12.16 35.48 14.75
N ALA A 550 11.10 34.73 14.43
CA ALA A 550 10.59 34.63 13.06
C ALA A 550 9.71 35.86 12.73
N PRO A 551 10.01 36.60 11.66
CA PRO A 551 9.23 37.76 11.25
C PRO A 551 7.92 37.30 10.57
N VAL A 552 6.91 38.17 10.49
CA VAL A 552 5.57 37.80 9.99
C VAL A 552 5.60 37.40 8.52
N GLU A 553 6.46 38.01 7.70
CA GLU A 553 6.66 37.63 6.30
C GLU A 553 7.08 36.16 6.11
N ASP A 554 7.87 35.60 7.03
CA ASP A 554 8.31 34.19 7.00
C ASP A 554 7.22 33.22 7.54
N LEU A 555 6.16 33.77 8.14
CA LEU A 555 5.00 33.05 8.67
C LEU A 555 3.73 33.28 7.81
N THR A 556 3.86 34.01 6.71
CA THR A 556 2.79 34.30 5.75
C THR A 556 2.87 33.33 4.57
N PHE A 557 1.75 32.76 4.15
CA PHE A 557 1.72 31.76 3.08
C PHE A 557 0.46 31.85 2.19
N THR A 558 0.69 31.68 0.88
CA THR A 558 -0.30 31.84 -0.20
C THR A 558 -1.03 30.54 -0.59
N GLU A 559 -0.49 29.39 -0.19
CA GLU A 559 -1.05 28.06 -0.49
C GLU A 559 -1.69 27.47 0.76
N HIS A 560 -2.75 26.66 0.62
CA HIS A 560 -3.34 25.95 1.76
C HIS A 560 -2.29 25.07 2.45
N LYS A 561 -2.05 25.28 3.76
CA LYS A 561 -1.14 24.45 4.56
C LYS A 561 -1.90 23.54 5.50
N THR A 562 -1.50 22.27 5.56
CA THR A 562 -1.86 21.35 6.65
C THR A 562 -0.67 21.20 7.57
N ILE A 563 -0.82 21.55 8.84
CA ILE A 563 0.21 21.44 9.88
C ILE A 563 -0.29 20.47 10.95
N ASP A 564 0.35 19.32 11.04
CA ASP A 564 0.20 18.40 12.18
C ASP A 564 1.21 18.80 13.25
N ILE A 565 0.73 19.31 14.38
CA ILE A 565 1.56 19.67 15.53
C ILE A 565 1.45 18.53 16.52
N LYS A 566 2.51 17.74 16.66
CA LYS A 566 2.53 16.53 17.49
C LYS A 566 2.09 16.80 18.93
N GLU A 567 1.34 15.87 19.52
CA GLU A 567 0.91 15.93 20.93
C GLU A 567 2.11 16.16 21.87
N GLY A 568 2.03 17.24 22.65
CA GLY A 568 3.09 17.70 23.55
C GLY A 568 4.16 18.62 22.94
N ALA A 569 4.16 18.86 21.62
CA ALA A 569 5.01 19.86 20.97
C ALA A 569 4.34 21.24 20.93
N THR A 570 5.15 22.30 21.01
CA THR A 570 4.72 23.70 21.06
C THR A 570 5.36 24.55 19.97
N LEU A 571 4.55 25.31 19.24
CA LEU A 571 4.99 26.43 18.41
C LEU A 571 4.95 27.71 19.24
N GLN A 572 6.11 28.22 19.66
CA GLN A 572 6.22 29.43 20.49
C GLN A 572 6.38 30.67 19.61
N LEU A 573 5.33 31.47 19.48
CA LEU A 573 5.33 32.74 18.75
C LEU A 573 5.79 33.91 19.63
N SER A 574 6.23 34.99 18.96
CA SER A 574 6.48 36.29 19.59
C SER A 574 5.16 37.04 19.86
N GLY A 575 5.22 38.22 20.49
CA GLY A 575 4.05 39.08 20.65
C GLY A 575 3.57 39.72 19.34
N GLY A 576 4.47 39.93 18.37
CA GLY A 576 4.15 40.55 17.07
C GLY A 576 4.03 39.56 15.91
N SER A 577 4.35 38.28 16.13
CA SER A 577 4.37 37.23 15.11
C SER A 577 3.09 36.40 15.13
N ASN A 578 2.56 36.07 13.95
CA ASN A 578 1.37 35.23 13.78
C ASN A 578 1.47 34.44 12.47
N LEU A 579 0.75 33.32 12.37
CA LEU A 579 0.59 32.56 11.13
C LEU A 579 -0.46 33.25 10.25
N VAL A 580 -0.08 33.70 9.05
CA VAL A 580 -0.99 34.38 8.12
C VAL A 580 -1.31 33.46 6.93
N ALA A 581 -2.55 32.98 6.90
CA ALA A 581 -3.07 32.12 5.85
C ALA A 581 -3.88 32.92 4.84
N GLU A 582 -3.36 33.09 3.62
CA GLU A 582 -4.08 33.79 2.53
C GLU A 582 -5.01 32.86 1.73
N ASN A 583 -4.84 31.54 1.84
CA ASN A 583 -5.61 30.55 1.11
C ASN A 583 -5.86 29.27 1.94
N GLY A 584 -6.18 29.45 3.22
CA GLY A 584 -6.61 28.39 4.13
C GLY A 584 -5.49 27.72 4.94
N LEU A 585 -5.90 27.12 6.06
CA LEU A 585 -5.02 26.46 7.03
C LEU A 585 -5.76 25.28 7.68
N THR A 586 -5.05 24.18 7.90
CA THR A 586 -5.53 23.04 8.69
C THR A 586 -4.53 22.73 9.80
N LEU A 587 -5.00 22.73 11.06
CA LEU A 587 -4.20 22.43 12.25
C LEU A 587 -4.68 21.12 12.90
N THR A 588 -3.74 20.21 13.16
CA THR A 588 -3.97 18.84 13.64
C THR A 588 -2.90 18.40 14.66
N GLY A 589 -2.95 17.17 15.15
CA GLY A 589 -1.87 16.54 15.94
C GLY A 589 -1.92 16.72 17.47
N LYS A 590 -2.77 17.64 17.97
CA LYS A 590 -2.97 18.00 19.40
C LYS A 590 -1.83 18.72 20.12
N GLY A 591 -0.86 19.26 19.40
CA GLY A 591 0.14 20.17 19.95
C GLY A 591 -0.43 21.53 20.33
N THR A 592 0.46 22.46 20.67
CA THR A 592 0.12 23.80 21.16
C THR A 592 0.70 24.89 20.25
N ILE A 593 -0.03 26.00 20.07
CA ILE A 593 0.54 27.28 19.61
C ILE A 593 0.38 28.30 20.75
N ASP A 594 1.48 28.95 21.13
CA ASP A 594 1.56 29.79 22.34
C ASP A 594 2.28 31.12 22.05
N ASN A 595 1.80 32.24 22.58
CA ASN A 595 2.56 33.51 22.64
C ASN A 595 2.57 34.18 24.03
N SER A 596 2.12 33.46 25.08
CA SER A 596 2.03 33.92 26.47
C SER A 596 3.39 34.14 27.14
N ALA A 597 4.44 33.43 26.69
CA ALA A 597 5.81 33.65 27.15
C ALA A 597 6.44 34.95 26.58
N ALA A 598 5.89 35.52 25.50
CA ALA A 598 6.38 36.78 24.95
C ALA A 598 5.96 37.95 25.85
N ALA A 599 6.88 38.87 26.15
CA ALA A 599 6.63 39.97 27.08
C ALA A 599 5.29 40.69 26.82
N SER A 600 4.41 40.75 27.82
CA SER A 600 3.19 41.56 27.74
C SER A 600 3.55 43.03 27.95
N THR A 601 3.37 43.84 26.92
CA THR A 601 3.42 45.31 26.98
C THR A 601 2.07 45.92 27.39
N ALA A 602 1.01 45.11 27.52
CA ALA A 602 -0.36 45.58 27.63
C ALA A 602 -0.84 45.80 29.07
N VAL A 603 -0.03 46.48 29.89
CA VAL A 603 -0.54 47.21 31.06
C VAL A 603 0.10 48.61 31.11
N ALA A 604 -0.70 49.61 30.71
CA ALA A 604 -0.49 51.06 30.85
C ALA A 604 0.52 51.80 29.92
N ALA A 605 0.05 52.24 28.74
CA ALA A 605 0.42 53.54 28.14
C ALA A 605 -0.67 54.07 27.18
N ALA A 606 -0.90 55.39 27.17
CA ALA A 606 -1.98 56.04 26.41
C ALA A 606 -1.56 56.47 24.99
N SER A 607 -1.11 55.53 24.15
CA SER A 607 -0.75 55.82 22.75
C SER A 607 -1.08 54.66 21.81
N ASP A 608 -1.61 54.99 20.63
CA ASP A 608 -2.11 54.08 19.58
C ASP A 608 -1.04 53.19 18.89
N VAL A 609 0.10 52.95 19.55
CA VAL A 609 1.28 52.19 19.06
C VAL A 609 1.39 50.86 19.81
N HIS A 610 0.27 50.27 20.22
CA HIS A 610 0.25 48.93 20.83
C HIS A 610 -0.12 47.91 19.77
N GLU A 611 0.80 46.98 19.52
CA GLU A 611 0.63 45.89 18.57
C GLU A 611 -0.32 44.84 19.15
N HIS A 612 -1.22 44.33 18.30
CA HIS A 612 -2.16 43.28 18.67
C HIS A 612 -1.41 41.96 18.82
N LYS A 613 -1.68 41.22 19.90
CA LYS A 613 -1.25 39.82 20.01
C LYS A 613 -2.27 38.91 19.31
N SER A 614 -1.80 38.09 18.38
CA SER A 614 -2.60 37.05 17.74
C SER A 614 -1.76 35.83 17.43
N LEU A 615 -2.40 34.68 17.21
CA LEU A 615 -1.70 33.45 16.78
C LEU A 615 -1.94 33.15 15.30
N ILE A 616 -3.18 33.31 14.83
CA ILE A 616 -3.61 32.92 13.48
C ILE A 616 -4.43 34.05 12.85
N HIS A 617 -4.05 34.48 11.65
CA HIS A 617 -4.80 35.38 10.78
C HIS A 617 -5.24 34.61 9.53
N VAL A 618 -6.54 34.58 9.24
CA VAL A 618 -7.13 33.93 8.06
C VAL A 618 -7.68 35.01 7.13
N THR A 619 -6.86 35.42 6.16
CA THR A 619 -7.20 36.49 5.21
C THR A 619 -7.92 35.96 3.97
N GLY A 620 -7.80 34.65 3.69
CA GLY A 620 -8.58 33.92 2.69
C GLY A 620 -8.50 32.39 2.87
N GLY A 621 -9.43 31.68 2.21
CA GLY A 621 -9.58 30.23 2.32
C GLY A 621 -10.17 29.74 3.65
N ASP A 622 -10.22 28.41 3.81
CA ASP A 622 -10.87 27.78 4.96
C ASP A 622 -9.90 27.50 6.12
N LEU A 623 -10.33 27.74 7.36
CA LEU A 623 -9.63 27.30 8.57
C LEU A 623 -10.30 26.06 9.15
N LEU A 624 -9.51 24.99 9.32
CA LEU A 624 -9.87 23.81 10.12
C LEU A 624 -8.90 23.66 11.29
N ILE A 625 -9.43 23.56 12.51
CA ILE A 625 -8.66 23.18 13.70
C ILE A 625 -9.29 21.93 14.31
N ASP A 626 -8.47 20.89 14.52
CA ASP A 626 -8.88 19.63 15.14
C ASP A 626 -7.90 19.20 16.23
N GLY A 627 -8.34 19.25 17.49
CA GLY A 627 -7.59 18.74 18.65
C GLY A 627 -6.48 19.64 19.20
N VAL A 628 -6.12 20.73 18.50
CA VAL A 628 -5.00 21.62 18.85
C VAL A 628 -5.35 22.57 20.00
N THR A 629 -4.35 22.89 20.83
CA THR A 629 -4.45 23.93 21.88
C THR A 629 -3.87 25.26 21.38
N LEU A 630 -4.59 26.36 21.61
CA LEU A 630 -4.13 27.72 21.32
C LEU A 630 -4.09 28.53 22.62
N ILE A 631 -2.94 29.13 22.92
CA ILE A 631 -2.73 29.99 24.09
C ILE A 631 -2.25 31.35 23.62
N ASN A 632 -3.21 32.22 23.29
CA ASN A 632 -2.92 33.64 23.10
C ASN A 632 -2.83 34.29 24.48
N ASP A 633 -1.81 35.13 24.70
CA ASP A 633 -1.43 35.70 25.99
C ASP A 633 -2.64 36.09 26.86
N PRO A 634 -2.93 35.34 27.95
CA PRO A 634 -4.09 35.60 28.81
C PRO A 634 -4.01 36.93 29.59
N GLU A 635 -2.84 37.56 29.64
CA GLU A 635 -2.58 38.83 30.34
C GLU A 635 -2.42 40.01 29.35
N HIS A 636 -2.88 39.84 28.10
CA HIS A 636 -2.83 40.87 27.06
C HIS A 636 -4.23 41.24 26.55
N HIS A 637 -4.70 42.42 26.96
CA HIS A 637 -6.06 42.91 26.71
C HIS A 637 -6.02 44.16 25.82
N TRP A 638 -6.27 44.01 24.52
CA TRP A 638 -6.20 45.12 23.55
C TRP A 638 -7.26 45.05 22.45
N HIS A 639 -8.02 46.14 22.30
CA HIS A 639 -9.10 46.31 21.33
C HIS A 639 -8.96 47.64 20.59
N GLY A 640 -8.39 47.61 19.39
CA GLY A 640 -8.20 48.80 18.56
C GLY A 640 -9.44 49.20 17.76
N ASN A 641 -9.30 50.27 16.99
CA ASN A 641 -10.33 50.73 16.04
C ASN A 641 -10.35 49.93 14.73
N SER A 642 -9.22 49.30 14.36
CA SER A 642 -9.03 48.60 13.07
C SER A 642 -8.63 47.13 13.20
N TYR A 643 -7.98 46.76 14.31
CA TYR A 643 -7.53 45.41 14.65
C TYR A 643 -7.82 45.17 16.13
N ASN A 644 -7.90 43.90 16.53
CA ASN A 644 -8.06 43.46 17.93
C ASN A 644 -7.05 42.35 18.22
N SER A 645 -6.69 42.15 19.49
CA SER A 645 -5.95 40.95 19.90
C SER A 645 -6.87 39.73 19.87
N ALA A 646 -6.45 38.63 19.25
CA ALA A 646 -7.28 37.44 19.09
C ALA A 646 -6.44 36.17 18.88
N ALA A 647 -6.78 35.04 19.49
CA ALA A 647 -6.13 33.77 19.15
C ALA A 647 -6.35 33.44 17.66
N ILE A 648 -7.58 33.64 17.17
CA ILE A 648 -7.95 33.53 15.75
C ILE A 648 -8.63 34.81 15.28
N ALA A 649 -8.05 35.44 14.25
CA ALA A 649 -8.64 36.55 13.50
C ALA A 649 -9.00 36.09 12.08
N TYR A 650 -10.20 36.40 11.59
CA TYR A 650 -10.63 36.06 10.23
C TYR A 650 -11.40 37.19 9.54
N TRP A 651 -11.31 37.22 8.21
CA TRP A 651 -11.93 38.21 7.33
C TRP A 651 -12.71 37.50 6.19
N ASN A 652 -13.40 38.29 5.37
CA ASN A 652 -13.94 37.86 4.07
C ASN A 652 -14.88 36.65 4.15
N ASP A 653 -14.90 35.79 3.14
CA ASP A 653 -15.73 34.59 3.02
C ASP A 653 -15.11 33.32 3.63
N ALA A 654 -14.03 33.46 4.42
CA ALA A 654 -13.33 32.36 5.08
C ALA A 654 -14.26 31.52 5.98
N ASN A 655 -14.35 30.22 5.72
CA ASN A 655 -15.10 29.31 6.59
C ASN A 655 -14.23 28.88 7.78
N ILE A 656 -14.81 28.89 8.99
CA ILE A 656 -14.10 28.62 10.24
C ILE A 656 -14.69 27.36 10.88
N THR A 657 -13.93 26.27 10.88
CA THR A 657 -14.29 25.00 11.53
C THR A 657 -13.33 24.72 12.69
N ILE A 658 -13.84 24.65 13.92
CA ILE A 658 -13.05 24.36 15.12
C ILE A 658 -13.70 23.20 15.86
N ARG A 659 -12.95 22.11 16.06
CA ARG A 659 -13.41 20.93 16.79
C ARG A 659 -12.36 20.33 17.72
N ASN A 660 -12.80 19.72 18.82
CA ASN A 660 -11.95 19.07 19.82
C ASN A 660 -10.85 19.98 20.40
N ALA A 661 -10.96 21.30 20.26
CA ALA A 661 -9.88 22.26 20.49
C ALA A 661 -9.98 22.94 21.87
N ARG A 662 -8.86 23.49 22.34
CA ARG A 662 -8.82 24.30 23.56
C ARG A 662 -8.16 25.64 23.28
N ILE A 663 -8.93 26.73 23.36
CA ILE A 663 -8.47 28.07 22.96
C ILE A 663 -8.61 29.04 24.15
N ILE A 664 -7.49 29.66 24.52
CA ILE A 664 -7.43 30.70 25.56
C ILE A 664 -6.89 31.99 24.93
N SER A 665 -7.42 33.14 25.36
CA SER A 665 -6.96 34.46 24.93
C SER A 665 -7.17 35.52 26.00
N GLY A 666 -6.25 36.50 26.09
CA GLY A 666 -6.47 37.73 26.86
C GLY A 666 -7.67 38.53 26.37
N GLU A 667 -7.95 38.51 25.06
CA GLU A 667 -9.02 39.28 24.44
C GLU A 667 -10.03 38.36 23.74
N PHE A 668 -9.98 38.20 22.42
CA PHE A 668 -10.87 37.25 21.71
C PHE A 668 -10.22 35.88 21.53
N THR A 669 -10.96 34.80 21.75
CA THR A 669 -10.59 33.45 21.28
C THR A 669 -10.81 33.34 19.76
N VAL A 670 -11.94 33.85 19.28
CA VAL A 670 -12.31 33.87 17.86
C VAL A 670 -12.92 35.24 17.53
N CYS A 671 -12.31 35.97 16.59
CA CYS A 671 -12.73 37.32 16.23
C CYS A 671 -12.92 37.47 14.72
N GLY A 672 -14.17 37.70 14.31
CA GLY A 672 -14.44 38.25 12.99
C GLY A 672 -13.96 39.71 12.95
N MET A 673 -13.11 40.01 11.98
CA MET A 673 -12.47 41.31 11.80
C MET A 673 -13.17 42.08 10.69
N GLY A 674 -13.38 43.38 10.92
CA GLY A 674 -14.25 44.20 10.07
C GLY A 674 -15.72 43.82 10.21
N ARG A 675 -16.50 44.65 10.91
CA ARG A 675 -17.95 44.45 11.00
C ARG A 675 -18.55 44.49 9.59
N ASP A 676 -19.39 43.51 9.28
CA ASP A 676 -19.99 43.30 7.94
C ASP A 676 -18.98 43.01 6.80
N VAL A 677 -17.72 42.67 7.12
CA VAL A 677 -16.70 42.18 6.15
C VAL A 677 -16.63 40.65 6.14
N ALA A 678 -16.58 40.04 7.33
CA ALA A 678 -16.57 38.59 7.46
C ALA A 678 -17.98 37.98 7.22
N SER A 679 -18.05 36.96 6.37
CA SER A 679 -19.29 36.45 5.76
C SER A 679 -19.32 34.92 5.51
N GLY A 680 -18.24 34.19 5.76
CA GLY A 680 -18.19 32.73 5.66
C GLY A 680 -19.10 32.00 6.65
N GLU A 681 -19.05 30.66 6.62
CA GLU A 681 -19.72 29.82 7.62
C GLU A 681 -18.81 29.54 8.83
N ILE A 682 -19.40 29.55 10.03
CA ILE A 682 -18.69 29.25 11.29
C ILE A 682 -19.31 28.01 11.93
N THR A 683 -18.47 26.99 12.19
CA THR A 683 -18.84 25.74 12.84
C THR A 683 -17.90 25.46 14.01
N LEU A 684 -18.43 25.48 15.23
CA LEU A 684 -17.71 25.20 16.46
C LEU A 684 -18.33 23.96 17.11
N THR A 685 -17.55 22.90 17.37
CA THR A 685 -18.04 21.66 18.00
C THR A 685 -17.10 21.15 19.08
N ASP A 686 -17.61 20.58 20.18
CA ASP A 686 -16.82 19.81 21.16
C ASP A 686 -15.52 20.49 21.64
N SER A 687 -15.54 21.81 21.81
CA SER A 687 -14.34 22.65 22.03
C SER A 687 -14.50 23.59 23.23
N TYR A 688 -13.39 23.92 23.88
CA TYR A 688 -13.31 24.83 25.01
C TYR A 688 -12.73 26.18 24.60
N PHE A 689 -13.41 27.26 24.99
CA PHE A 689 -13.01 28.64 24.73
C PHE A 689 -13.00 29.45 26.03
N GLU A 690 -11.90 30.12 26.34
CA GLU A 690 -11.77 30.98 27.52
C GLU A 690 -11.18 32.34 27.18
N SER A 691 -11.83 33.40 27.67
CA SER A 691 -11.28 34.76 27.65
C SER A 691 -11.24 35.36 29.05
N THR A 692 -10.10 35.98 29.35
CA THR A 692 -9.84 36.75 30.56
C THR A 692 -10.18 38.24 30.42
N SER A 693 -10.64 38.70 29.24
CA SER A 693 -10.95 40.11 28.99
C SER A 693 -11.98 40.68 29.96
N SER A 694 -11.64 41.81 30.59
CA SER A 694 -12.50 42.59 31.47
C SER A 694 -12.42 44.09 31.20
N ASN A 695 -13.55 44.76 31.37
CA ASN A 695 -13.61 46.23 31.41
C ASN A 695 -12.81 46.86 32.55
N LYS A 696 -12.20 46.06 33.43
CA LYS A 696 -11.33 46.49 34.53
C LYS A 696 -9.86 46.56 34.17
N ASP A 697 -9.41 45.92 33.10
CA ASP A 697 -7.98 45.74 32.83
C ASP A 697 -7.31 47.06 32.42
N ASN A 698 -8.00 47.86 31.60
CA ASN A 698 -7.56 49.20 31.17
C ASN A 698 -8.68 50.25 31.14
N GLY A 699 -9.94 49.85 31.37
CA GLY A 699 -11.09 50.76 31.37
C GLY A 699 -11.54 51.29 30.00
N GLN A 700 -10.93 50.82 28.90
CA GLN A 700 -11.16 51.31 27.53
C GLN A 700 -11.48 50.20 26.51
N HIS A 701 -11.00 48.98 26.75
CA HIS A 701 -11.15 47.83 25.86
C HIS A 701 -12.13 46.82 26.47
N TRP A 702 -12.98 46.25 25.63
CA TRP A 702 -14.20 45.53 26.02
C TRP A 702 -14.49 44.40 25.04
N ALA A 703 -14.09 43.17 25.36
CA ALA A 703 -14.38 42.00 24.51
C ALA A 703 -15.34 41.00 25.16
N TYR A 704 -15.98 40.25 24.26
CA TYR A 704 -16.57 38.95 24.56
C TYR A 704 -15.53 37.89 24.18
N ALA A 705 -15.58 36.71 24.79
CA ALA A 705 -14.67 35.62 24.48
C ALA A 705 -14.65 35.27 22.99
N MET A 706 -15.74 35.50 22.25
CA MET A 706 -15.73 35.50 20.79
C MET A 706 -16.69 36.53 20.18
N ARG A 707 -16.35 37.03 19.00
CA ARG A 707 -17.20 37.88 18.15
C ARG A 707 -17.36 37.22 16.78
N LEU A 708 -18.57 36.79 16.47
CA LEU A 708 -18.88 35.97 15.30
C LEU A 708 -19.67 36.77 14.26
N TYR A 709 -19.09 36.93 13.07
CA TYR A 709 -19.72 37.47 11.86
C TYR A 709 -19.69 36.39 10.77
N GLY A 710 -20.83 36.08 10.18
CA GLY A 710 -20.88 35.08 9.11
C GLY A 710 -22.28 34.97 8.51
N SER A 711 -22.35 34.37 7.32
CA SER A 711 -23.63 34.00 6.69
C SER A 711 -24.38 32.97 7.53
N LYS A 712 -23.65 32.09 8.23
CA LYS A 712 -24.17 30.99 9.03
C LYS A 712 -23.28 30.69 10.23
N VAL A 713 -23.88 30.45 11.40
CA VAL A 713 -23.17 30.08 12.64
C VAL A 713 -23.76 28.81 13.23
N ARG A 714 -22.93 27.83 13.58
CA ARG A 714 -23.28 26.58 14.25
C ARG A 714 -22.37 26.38 15.45
N ILE A 715 -22.93 26.26 16.64
CA ILE A 715 -22.20 25.99 17.88
C ILE A 715 -22.86 24.81 18.57
N ASP A 716 -22.12 23.69 18.71
CA ASP A 716 -22.62 22.47 19.33
C ASP A 716 -21.66 21.93 20.39
N ASN A 717 -22.20 21.55 21.55
CA ASN A 717 -21.43 20.96 22.65
C ASN A 717 -20.14 21.71 23.08
N CYS A 718 -20.01 23.01 22.82
CA CYS A 718 -18.85 23.81 23.22
C CYS A 718 -18.95 24.26 24.69
N GLU A 719 -17.82 24.46 25.36
CA GLU A 719 -17.74 25.16 26.65
C GLU A 719 -17.10 26.54 26.44
N VAL A 720 -17.82 27.61 26.76
CA VAL A 720 -17.38 29.00 26.59
C VAL A 720 -17.43 29.73 27.93
N LYS A 721 -16.24 30.11 28.42
CA LYS A 721 -16.02 30.91 29.61
C LYS A 721 -15.57 32.31 29.23
N GLY A 722 -16.30 33.33 29.67
CA GLY A 722 -15.85 34.72 29.62
C GLY A 722 -15.73 35.33 31.01
N ILE A 723 -14.94 36.39 31.13
CA ILE A 723 -15.11 37.35 32.24
C ILE A 723 -16.17 38.37 31.83
N GLN A 724 -15.85 39.31 30.93
CA GLN A 724 -16.81 40.31 30.48
C GLN A 724 -17.97 39.73 29.67
N GLY A 725 -17.75 38.79 28.75
CA GLY A 725 -18.81 38.20 27.93
C GLY A 725 -18.39 36.89 27.27
N GLY A 726 -19.36 36.04 26.90
CA GLY A 726 -19.10 34.76 26.23
C GLY A 726 -19.08 34.91 24.71
N VAL A 727 -20.24 34.75 24.08
CA VAL A 727 -20.42 34.75 22.62
C VAL A 727 -21.18 36.01 22.18
N SER A 728 -20.56 36.86 21.36
CA SER A 728 -21.27 37.90 20.58
C SER A 728 -21.57 37.37 19.17
N ILE A 729 -22.84 37.36 18.78
CA ILE A 729 -23.27 37.04 17.40
C ILE A 729 -23.88 38.29 16.78
N GLU A 730 -23.33 38.68 15.62
CA GLU A 730 -23.64 39.94 14.96
C GLU A 730 -23.90 39.72 13.46
N SER A 731 -24.88 40.43 12.90
CA SER A 731 -25.31 40.39 11.48
C SER A 731 -25.87 39.05 10.97
N CYS A 732 -25.47 37.91 11.53
CA CYS A 732 -25.82 36.56 11.06
C CYS A 732 -27.34 36.28 11.16
N GLN A 733 -27.95 35.92 10.02
CA GLN A 733 -29.40 35.62 9.94
C GLN A 733 -29.74 34.14 10.20
N ASP A 734 -28.73 33.27 10.22
CA ASP A 734 -28.86 31.83 10.44
C ASP A 734 -27.81 31.35 11.45
N ALA A 735 -28.02 31.68 12.73
CA ALA A 735 -27.21 31.18 13.84
C ALA A 735 -27.98 30.13 14.65
N VAL A 736 -27.32 29.02 15.01
CA VAL A 736 -27.89 27.96 15.86
C VAL A 736 -26.90 27.57 16.97
N ILE A 737 -27.41 27.52 18.21
CA ILE A 737 -26.73 26.92 19.35
C ILE A 737 -27.53 25.68 19.77
N SER A 738 -26.91 24.50 19.74
CA SER A 738 -27.60 23.21 19.99
C SER A 738 -27.20 22.51 21.28
N GLY A 739 -26.06 22.85 21.87
CA GLY A 739 -25.58 22.24 23.11
C GLY A 739 -24.43 23.02 23.72
N GLY A 740 -23.87 22.47 24.81
CA GLY A 740 -22.70 23.05 25.48
C GLY A 740 -23.02 23.90 26.71
N LYS A 741 -22.01 24.62 27.21
CA LYS A 741 -22.07 25.48 28.40
C LYS A 741 -21.52 26.86 28.08
N TYR A 742 -22.26 27.90 28.43
CA TYR A 742 -21.90 29.28 28.16
C TYR A 742 -22.04 30.05 29.46
N TYR A 743 -20.94 30.58 29.99
CA TYR A 743 -20.99 31.25 31.28
C TYR A 743 -20.02 32.43 31.40
N THR A 744 -20.43 33.40 32.22
CA THR A 744 -19.60 34.55 32.58
C THR A 744 -19.32 34.55 34.08
N VAL A 745 -18.07 34.79 34.45
CA VAL A 745 -17.64 34.93 35.86
C VAL A 745 -17.15 36.35 36.10
N ASN A 746 -17.45 36.93 37.26
CA ASN A 746 -16.83 38.20 37.64
C ASN A 746 -15.34 37.99 37.92
N THR A 747 -14.52 39.02 37.65
CA THR A 747 -13.16 39.10 38.21
C THR A 747 -13.25 39.02 39.74
N PRO A 748 -12.32 38.36 40.46
CA PRO A 748 -12.39 38.22 41.90
C PRO A 748 -12.60 39.55 42.65
N GLY A 749 -13.76 39.69 43.32
CA GLY A 749 -14.14 40.90 44.05
C GLY A 749 -14.79 42.01 43.21
N ALA A 750 -14.97 41.82 41.90
CA ALA A 750 -15.60 42.77 41.00
C ALA A 750 -17.08 42.45 40.69
N LYS A 751 -17.74 43.38 40.00
CA LYS A 751 -19.03 43.18 39.32
C LYS A 751 -18.93 43.70 37.89
N ASP A 752 -18.36 42.90 37.02
CA ASP A 752 -17.89 43.25 35.68
C ASP A 752 -18.34 42.29 34.57
N ALA A 753 -18.82 41.09 34.92
CA ALA A 753 -19.40 40.14 33.97
C ALA A 753 -20.73 40.62 33.37
N PHE A 754 -20.88 40.55 32.04
CA PHE A 754 -22.12 40.78 31.31
C PHE A 754 -22.74 39.45 30.88
N TYR A 755 -22.79 39.17 29.57
CA TYR A 755 -23.70 38.18 28.99
C TYR A 755 -22.93 36.98 28.44
N PRO A 756 -23.28 35.74 28.83
CA PRO A 756 -22.81 34.53 28.19
C PRO A 756 -23.12 34.48 26.69
N VAL A 757 -24.30 34.96 26.27
CA VAL A 757 -24.64 35.15 24.85
C VAL A 757 -25.24 36.53 24.64
N TYR A 758 -24.69 37.26 23.68
CA TYR A 758 -25.15 38.57 23.23
C TYR A 758 -25.46 38.57 21.73
N ILE A 759 -26.59 39.18 21.36
CA ILE A 759 -27.13 39.11 20.00
C ILE A 759 -27.49 40.53 19.53
N THR A 760 -26.72 41.07 18.59
CA THR A 760 -26.84 42.46 18.12
C THR A 760 -26.73 42.56 16.59
N ASN A 761 -26.77 43.78 16.07
CA ASN A 761 -26.70 44.14 14.66
C ASN A 761 -27.68 43.34 13.78
N GLY A 762 -28.91 43.14 14.27
CA GLY A 762 -29.96 42.42 13.57
C GLY A 762 -29.77 40.90 13.45
N ALA A 763 -28.79 40.30 14.14
CA ALA A 763 -28.58 38.85 14.11
C ALA A 763 -29.80 38.06 14.63
N LYS A 764 -29.94 36.81 14.18
CA LYS A 764 -31.05 35.91 14.52
C LYS A 764 -30.50 34.54 14.94
N VAL A 765 -30.62 34.24 16.24
CA VAL A 765 -30.10 33.00 16.85
C VAL A 765 -31.25 32.07 17.22
N THR A 766 -31.14 30.79 16.87
CA THR A 766 -32.02 29.74 17.39
C THR A 766 -31.27 28.94 18.46
N ILE A 767 -31.81 28.87 19.68
CA ILE A 767 -31.28 28.02 20.74
C ILE A 767 -32.14 26.78 20.85
N THR A 768 -31.53 25.60 20.65
CA THR A 768 -32.19 24.29 20.77
C THR A 768 -31.68 23.47 21.95
N GLY A 769 -30.59 23.89 22.59
CA GLY A 769 -30.03 23.26 23.78
C GLY A 769 -28.86 24.04 24.36
N GLY A 770 -28.26 23.53 25.43
CA GLY A 770 -27.14 24.13 26.17
C GLY A 770 -27.51 24.74 27.52
N GLU A 771 -26.49 25.11 28.31
CA GLU A 771 -26.61 25.70 29.64
C GLU A 771 -26.01 27.12 29.64
N PHE A 772 -26.80 28.12 30.05
CA PHE A 772 -26.44 29.55 29.95
C PHE A 772 -26.47 30.20 31.34
N SER A 773 -25.30 30.55 31.89
CA SER A 773 -25.16 31.04 33.27
C SER A 773 -24.42 32.37 33.38
N ALA A 774 -25.12 33.45 33.71
CA ALA A 774 -24.51 34.76 33.97
C ALA A 774 -24.30 35.00 35.47
N ALA A 775 -23.16 35.59 35.85
CA ALA A 775 -22.91 35.99 37.24
C ALA A 775 -23.78 37.17 37.73
N ASN A 776 -24.29 38.01 36.82
CA ASN A 776 -24.94 39.27 37.15
C ASN A 776 -26.33 39.42 36.51
N ASP A 777 -27.25 40.05 37.25
CA ASP A 777 -28.45 40.64 36.66
C ASP A 777 -28.21 42.11 36.24
N TRP A 778 -28.46 42.38 34.96
CA TRP A 778 -28.48 43.69 34.32
C TRP A 778 -29.86 44.02 33.71
N SER A 779 -30.85 43.14 33.88
CA SER A 779 -32.23 43.33 33.42
C SER A 779 -33.05 44.22 34.36
N GLY A 780 -32.62 44.37 35.62
CA GLY A 780 -33.38 45.08 36.66
C GLY A 780 -34.47 44.21 37.29
N GLY A 781 -34.21 42.91 37.44
CA GLY A 781 -35.14 41.89 37.94
C GLY A 781 -36.07 41.30 36.88
N MET A 782 -36.16 41.90 35.68
CA MET A 782 -37.07 41.50 34.62
C MET A 782 -36.83 40.07 34.12
N ALA A 783 -35.56 39.63 34.02
CA ALA A 783 -35.19 38.29 33.56
C ALA A 783 -35.54 37.16 34.56
N GLU A 784 -36.14 37.49 35.72
CA GLU A 784 -36.47 36.52 36.78
C GLU A 784 -35.26 35.65 37.18
N GLY A 785 -34.06 36.25 37.13
CA GLY A 785 -32.78 35.55 37.12
C GLY A 785 -31.63 36.48 36.77
N THR A 786 -30.53 35.95 36.25
CA THR A 786 -29.38 36.74 35.75
C THR A 786 -29.40 36.88 34.24
N SER A 787 -28.56 37.76 33.68
CA SER A 787 -28.60 38.15 32.26
C SER A 787 -27.87 37.15 31.34
N ALA A 788 -28.40 35.93 31.25
CA ALA A 788 -27.79 34.79 30.54
C ALA A 788 -27.72 34.95 29.01
N VAL A 789 -28.85 35.31 28.38
CA VAL A 789 -28.96 35.49 26.93
C VAL A 789 -29.67 36.81 26.67
N VAL A 790 -28.98 37.72 25.99
CA VAL A 790 -29.43 39.10 25.81
C VAL A 790 -29.37 39.49 24.34
N SER A 791 -30.44 40.09 23.83
CA SER A 791 -30.38 40.83 22.57
C SER A 791 -30.51 42.34 22.80
N GLY A 792 -30.11 43.13 21.82
CA GLY A 792 -30.34 44.58 21.84
C GLY A 792 -29.21 45.33 21.14
N ASP A 793 -29.03 46.59 21.52
CA ASP A 793 -27.94 47.45 21.07
C ASP A 793 -27.32 48.22 22.24
N ASN A 794 -26.10 47.81 22.59
CA ASN A 794 -25.23 48.48 23.55
C ASN A 794 -24.15 49.33 22.83
N ASP A 795 -24.14 49.36 21.49
CA ASP A 795 -23.11 49.93 20.60
C ASP A 795 -23.70 51.01 19.66
N ALA A 796 -24.26 52.06 20.25
CA ALA A 796 -24.56 53.35 19.61
C ALA A 796 -25.21 53.32 18.20
N GLY A 797 -26.42 52.75 18.09
CA GLY A 797 -27.33 53.00 16.96
C GLY A 797 -27.57 51.83 16.03
N ARG A 798 -27.42 50.59 16.51
CA ARG A 798 -27.62 49.36 15.73
C ARG A 798 -28.99 48.74 15.95
N PRO A 799 -29.51 47.97 14.98
CA PRO A 799 -30.72 47.19 15.19
C PRO A 799 -30.48 46.08 16.21
N SER A 800 -31.43 45.89 17.14
CA SER A 800 -31.43 44.75 18.05
C SER A 800 -31.38 43.43 17.28
N GLY A 801 -30.59 42.48 17.74
CA GLY A 801 -30.74 41.09 17.33
C GLY A 801 -32.01 40.44 17.91
N SER A 802 -32.25 39.17 17.59
CA SER A 802 -33.40 38.38 18.03
C SER A 802 -33.01 36.93 18.36
N VAL A 803 -33.78 36.30 19.25
CA VAL A 803 -33.59 34.89 19.62
C VAL A 803 -34.89 34.10 19.45
N ILE A 804 -34.77 32.87 18.97
CA ILE A 804 -35.83 31.86 18.93
C ILE A 804 -35.43 30.75 19.90
N LEU A 805 -36.26 30.49 20.92
CA LEU A 805 -35.97 29.48 21.93
C LEU A 805 -36.79 28.20 21.65
N LYS A 806 -36.10 27.07 21.56
CA LYS A 806 -36.64 25.71 21.37
C LYS A 806 -36.01 24.68 22.32
N GLY A 807 -35.25 25.15 23.31
CA GLY A 807 -34.55 24.31 24.28
C GLY A 807 -33.51 25.10 25.08
N GLY A 808 -32.82 24.40 25.97
CA GLY A 808 -31.75 24.95 26.80
C GLY A 808 -32.18 25.31 28.23
N LYS A 809 -31.18 25.54 29.09
CA LYS A 809 -31.33 25.90 30.50
C LYS A 809 -30.61 27.20 30.81
N PHE A 810 -31.21 28.06 31.60
CA PHE A 810 -30.82 29.46 31.74
C PHE A 810 -30.88 29.91 33.20
N SER A 811 -29.89 30.69 33.65
CA SER A 811 -29.89 31.35 34.96
C SER A 811 -30.87 32.54 35.07
N GLY A 812 -31.41 32.99 33.95
CA GLY A 812 -32.53 33.94 33.82
C GLY A 812 -33.12 33.90 32.40
N LYS A 813 -34.38 34.31 32.25
CA LYS A 813 -35.08 34.32 30.95
C LYS A 813 -34.38 35.23 29.95
N ALA A 814 -34.32 34.80 28.69
CA ALA A 814 -33.72 35.60 27.63
C ALA A 814 -34.52 36.89 27.39
N TYR A 815 -33.85 38.01 27.12
CA TYR A 815 -34.53 39.30 26.99
C TYR A 815 -33.85 40.27 26.00
N ASN A 816 -34.63 41.25 25.53
CA ASN A 816 -34.10 42.40 24.79
C ASN A 816 -33.87 43.57 25.76
N HIS A 817 -32.62 44.03 25.87
CA HIS A 817 -32.24 45.06 26.83
C HIS A 817 -32.61 46.49 26.40
N VAL A 818 -32.96 46.71 25.14
CA VAL A 818 -33.40 48.01 24.59
C VAL A 818 -34.91 48.16 24.79
N THR A 819 -35.69 47.17 24.34
CA THR A 819 -37.17 47.20 24.45
C THR A 819 -37.70 46.82 25.82
N LYS A 820 -36.85 46.26 26.71
CA LYS A 820 -37.22 45.73 28.03
C LYS A 820 -38.36 44.71 27.92
N ALA A 821 -38.19 43.74 27.03
CA ALA A 821 -39.12 42.64 26.81
C ALA A 821 -38.44 41.28 26.99
N ILE A 822 -39.14 40.32 27.59
CA ILE A 822 -38.75 38.91 27.62
C ILE A 822 -39.00 38.27 26.25
N TYR A 823 -38.12 37.38 25.84
CA TYR A 823 -38.37 36.46 24.72
C TYR A 823 -39.15 35.26 25.23
N GLU A 824 -40.39 35.14 24.79
CA GLU A 824 -41.16 33.90 24.94
C GLU A 824 -40.61 32.81 24.00
N PRO A 825 -40.73 31.52 24.36
CA PRO A 825 -40.29 30.45 23.48
C PRO A 825 -41.13 30.35 22.20
N ALA A 826 -40.60 29.60 21.23
CA ALA A 826 -41.31 29.36 19.98
C ALA A 826 -42.62 28.58 20.21
N GLU A 827 -43.55 28.66 19.26
CA GLU A 827 -44.79 27.88 19.25
C GLU A 827 -44.50 26.38 19.48
N GLY A 828 -45.20 25.77 20.45
CA GLY A 828 -44.95 24.39 20.91
C GLY A 828 -43.88 24.27 22.01
N TYR A 829 -43.36 25.37 22.56
CA TYR A 829 -42.41 25.40 23.67
C TYR A 829 -42.81 26.39 24.77
N LYS A 830 -42.37 26.13 26.01
CA LYS A 830 -42.67 26.96 27.19
C LYS A 830 -41.49 27.09 28.16
N TRP A 831 -41.49 28.18 28.93
CA TRP A 831 -40.61 28.35 30.08
C TRP A 831 -41.07 27.46 31.25
N GLN A 832 -40.17 26.64 31.77
CA GLN A 832 -40.36 25.83 32.98
C GLN A 832 -39.34 26.24 34.04
N ALA A 833 -39.77 26.36 35.30
CA ALA A 833 -38.87 26.62 36.42
C ALA A 833 -38.11 25.34 36.82
N ILE A 834 -36.80 25.46 37.04
CA ILE A 834 -35.94 24.38 37.54
C ILE A 834 -36.04 24.33 39.08
N ALA A 835 -36.06 23.12 39.65
CA ALA A 835 -36.16 22.93 41.09
C ALA A 835 -34.92 23.43 41.85
N SER A 836 -35.08 23.81 43.11
CA SER A 836 -34.01 24.40 43.93
C SER A 836 -32.78 23.48 44.06
N GLY A 837 -31.61 23.97 43.63
CA GLY A 837 -30.33 23.25 43.76
C GLY A 837 -29.30 23.55 42.66
N SER A 838 -29.73 24.15 41.54
CA SER A 838 -28.85 24.60 40.44
C SER A 838 -28.73 26.13 40.38
N ASP A 839 -27.62 26.61 39.81
CA ASP A 839 -27.44 28.04 39.45
C ASP A 839 -28.33 28.46 38.27
N LEU A 840 -28.84 27.48 37.50
CA LEU A 840 -29.84 27.65 36.46
C LEU A 840 -31.25 27.66 37.07
N LYS A 841 -32.14 28.52 36.56
CA LYS A 841 -33.49 28.75 37.08
C LYS A 841 -34.61 28.37 36.12
N TRP A 842 -34.35 28.42 34.83
CA TRP A 842 -35.34 28.28 33.77
C TRP A 842 -34.88 27.26 32.74
N GLU A 843 -35.80 26.47 32.23
CA GLU A 843 -35.59 25.53 31.12
C GLU A 843 -36.64 25.82 30.06
N VAL A 844 -36.28 25.70 28.78
CA VAL A 844 -37.25 25.72 27.69
C VAL A 844 -37.54 24.28 27.30
N VAL A 845 -38.79 23.87 27.47
CA VAL A 845 -39.28 22.52 27.19
C VAL A 845 -40.37 22.55 26.12
N ALA A 846 -40.61 21.43 25.45
CA ALA A 846 -41.81 21.27 24.62
C ALA A 846 -43.09 21.35 25.49
N GLU A 847 -44.18 21.85 24.93
CA GLU A 847 -45.46 22.06 25.63
C GLU A 847 -46.19 20.78 26.05
#